data_AF-A0A9N9KS21-F1
#
_entry.id   AF-A0A9N9KS21-F1
#
_cell.length_a   1.000
_cell.length_b   1.000
_cell.length_c   1.000
_cell.angle_alpha   90.00
_cell.angle_beta   90.00
_cell.angle_gamma   90.00
#
_symmetry.space_group_name_H-M   'P 1'
#
loop_
_entity.id
_entity.type
_entity.pdbx_description
1 polymer ?
#
loop_
_entity_poly.entity_id
_entity_poly.type
_entity_poly.pdbx_seq_one_letter_code
_entity_poly.pdbx_strand_id
1 'polypeptide(L)'
;MVLSARILSALRSLDSVVRVWQVPQQPIPVPSLEPRDLDALTNHNQDGTGPLVAEDWEADPDLTDPAPTSMPKHKRKRQQHFGKRDDDASTSASSNTRPYEQHVTTGVTQMHEAGFRGKGIHVALIDIGFEPEGLSAFSKTQIVHTHNVADNSANVAHVPGTGSHGTCVLGVIGSDSDHKHDHPFGFVGVAPEAEYTLVGVTRGNEQFWEDGMMQALLYAASRKPDIISMSLSTVITYPEHPLPYIAQKIQESGIFVSFPAGNQGEKQPLFAVSAPATSRVTSSVGATDSPSLITFSFGAQLDDGTTLRYAPGTVLQLGPNPWKIWFPADAELLPTGCHVLPKPSKNFLPKDPQNTILLLDAYHCWNHWETNKALTAQLGIRAILYYTPSSLSWMDRVSFPSVPHGSEDAITHSALISYADSRLLIEMMSKSSGELKITFPAQGAEGRFSQTVHPRSGGLVASFSNWGPSLDGHMAPTMVAPGGSMLCPLSKALRSGIGWTVKDGTSFAAPFVAGSAALLIEKFRKENRDASPLAIQLALVGNAHPRLYSSSPPEAPLVAPIFQQGGGRVNAFDAAHATSSIDRLSLDFNDTTNRPSSLTFGLRNLTPFPITYTLGHLTAASGYLLDETGHKRAAKDVHGVYPSIQISPEYVKVPPNSATQISVSITNEPDLPDKDWRGTFFGGFVTISTPQEDLSIPYTGIGGALNKIPMIDRQRSQLVGTDGENVENFKEGHEFICTYDDMAPFPVSCLRNRQKRDLKPGVIIQAGLPTRRARFEIWSMQNHQRVLTVAPAQEAEARPYMLDNALMYWEGDADNRKFLPAGKYKWVVSVLKMFGKEEVAEDWDTWYGPTWRLTWDVGSRFPPEEPSVSRPAKKCRVR
;
A
#
# COMPACT_ATOMS: atom_id res chain seq x y z
N MET A 1 -15.81 23.23 -20.61
CA MET A 1 -16.91 24.15 -20.22
C MET A 1 -18.14 23.45 -19.63
N VAL A 2 -18.65 22.35 -20.20
CA VAL A 2 -19.74 21.54 -19.57
C VAL A 2 -19.28 20.90 -18.23
N LEU A 3 -17.98 20.62 -18.11
CA LEU A 3 -17.31 20.05 -16.93
C LEU A 3 -17.37 20.97 -15.68
N SER A 4 -17.18 22.27 -15.87
CA SER A 4 -17.22 23.26 -14.78
C SER A 4 -18.63 23.42 -14.21
N ALA A 5 -19.66 23.29 -15.05
CA ALA A 5 -21.06 23.38 -14.62
C ALA A 5 -21.50 22.16 -13.77
N ARG A 6 -20.97 20.97 -14.04
CA ARG A 6 -21.28 19.74 -13.29
C ARG A 6 -20.65 19.74 -11.89
N ILE A 7 -19.41 20.20 -11.77
CA ILE A 7 -18.73 20.39 -10.46
C ILE A 7 -19.40 21.51 -9.66
N LEU A 8 -19.76 22.63 -10.30
CA LEU A 8 -20.52 23.71 -9.65
C LEU A 8 -21.92 23.27 -9.20
N SER A 9 -22.58 22.37 -9.93
CA SER A 9 -23.87 21.80 -9.54
C SER A 9 -23.76 20.91 -8.28
N ALA A 10 -22.73 20.07 -8.20
CA ALA A 10 -22.48 19.21 -7.03
C ALA A 10 -22.01 20.01 -5.80
N LEU A 11 -21.20 21.06 -6.00
CA LEU A 11 -20.81 21.98 -4.94
C LEU A 11 -22.00 22.81 -4.43
N ARG A 12 -22.94 23.19 -5.30
CA ARG A 12 -24.19 23.87 -4.89
C ARG A 12 -25.13 22.98 -4.07
N SER A 13 -25.11 21.66 -4.28
CA SER A 13 -25.85 20.72 -3.43
C SER A 13 -25.16 20.46 -2.08
N LEU A 14 -23.84 20.69 -1.98
CA LEU A 14 -23.13 20.70 -0.69
C LEU A 14 -23.44 21.98 0.11
N ASP A 15 -23.58 23.12 -0.56
CA ASP A 15 -23.91 24.41 0.06
C ASP A 15 -25.31 24.42 0.71
N SER A 16 -26.26 23.63 0.20
CA SER A 16 -27.58 23.44 0.83
C SER A 16 -27.55 22.48 2.02
N VAL A 17 -26.56 21.58 2.11
CA VAL A 17 -26.34 20.67 3.25
C VAL A 17 -25.66 21.40 4.41
N VAL A 18 -24.73 22.32 4.12
CA VAL A 18 -24.02 23.12 5.14
C VAL A 18 -24.93 24.18 5.79
N ARG A 19 -25.91 24.75 5.06
CA ARG A 19 -26.80 25.79 5.61
C ARG A 19 -27.84 25.30 6.61
N VAL A 20 -28.10 24.00 6.73
CA VAL A 20 -29.12 23.47 7.65
C VAL A 20 -28.57 23.28 9.08
N TRP A 21 -27.26 23.43 9.28
CA TRP A 21 -26.60 23.28 10.58
C TRP A 21 -25.78 24.53 10.94
N GLN A 22 -26.44 25.66 11.18
CA GLN A 22 -25.85 26.80 11.88
C GLN A 22 -26.59 27.05 13.20
N VAL A 23 -25.99 26.61 14.31
CA VAL A 23 -26.26 27.14 15.65
C VAL A 23 -25.20 28.22 15.92
N PRO A 24 -25.55 29.41 16.46
CA PRO A 24 -24.64 30.56 16.43
C PRO A 24 -23.53 30.45 17.48
N GLN A 25 -22.28 30.49 17.02
CA GLN A 25 -21.09 30.66 17.87
C GLN A 25 -20.85 32.16 18.11
N GLN A 26 -20.80 32.59 19.38
CA GLN A 26 -20.31 33.92 19.75
C GLN A 26 -18.77 33.97 19.73
N PRO A 27 -18.14 35.08 19.31
CA PRO A 27 -16.68 35.16 19.22
C PRO A 27 -16.02 35.51 20.57
N ILE A 28 -15.00 34.73 20.93
CA ILE A 28 -14.06 35.02 22.04
C ILE A 28 -12.93 35.92 21.49
N PRO A 29 -12.56 37.03 22.16
CA PRO A 29 -11.57 37.98 21.64
C PRO A 29 -10.12 37.53 21.86
N VAL A 30 -9.27 37.77 20.85
CA VAL A 30 -7.82 37.60 20.87
C VAL A 30 -7.15 38.87 21.41
N PRO A 31 -6.23 38.83 22.38
CA PRO A 31 -5.48 40.01 22.78
C PRO A 31 -4.31 40.29 21.84
N SER A 32 -4.24 41.53 21.35
CA SER A 32 -3.11 42.15 20.66
C SER A 32 -1.99 42.51 21.64
N LEU A 33 -0.75 42.13 21.32
CA LEU A 33 0.45 42.61 22.02
C LEU A 33 1.07 43.76 21.21
N GLU A 34 1.15 44.95 21.82
CA GLU A 34 2.08 46.01 21.40
C GLU A 34 3.25 46.11 22.41
N PRO A 35 4.43 46.59 21.96
CA PRO A 35 5.65 46.61 22.76
C PRO A 35 5.87 47.96 23.44
N ARG A 36 6.16 47.99 24.76
CA ARG A 36 6.82 49.13 25.41
C ARG A 36 7.70 48.74 26.61
N ASP A 37 8.94 49.19 26.44
CA ASP A 37 9.82 49.90 27.38
C ASP A 37 10.61 49.18 28.49
N LEU A 38 11.91 49.47 28.37
CA LEU A 38 13.05 49.28 29.25
C LEU A 38 12.94 50.06 30.57
N ASP A 39 13.86 49.68 31.46
CA ASP A 39 14.43 50.42 32.60
C ASP A 39 13.80 50.24 33.98
N ALA A 40 14.43 49.36 34.77
CA ALA A 40 14.82 49.70 36.15
C ALA A 40 16.06 48.88 36.55
N LEU A 41 17.11 49.64 36.85
CA LEU A 41 18.47 49.27 37.21
C LEU A 41 18.63 48.81 38.68
N THR A 42 19.75 48.11 38.90
CA THR A 42 20.75 48.24 39.99
C THR A 42 20.77 47.37 41.26
N ASN A 43 21.95 46.71 41.39
CA ASN A 43 22.83 46.49 42.55
C ASN A 43 22.45 45.38 43.56
N HIS A 44 23.36 44.52 44.05
CA HIS A 44 24.82 44.64 44.33
C HIS A 44 25.47 43.25 44.53
N ASN A 45 26.76 43.11 44.13
CA ASN A 45 27.97 42.56 44.83
C ASN A 45 27.89 41.21 45.61
N GLN A 46 28.91 40.35 45.73
CA GLN A 46 30.35 40.36 45.44
C GLN A 46 30.95 38.95 45.75
N ASP A 47 32.16 38.70 45.24
CA ASP A 47 33.21 37.74 45.70
C ASP A 47 32.95 36.23 45.52
N GLY A 48 33.87 35.39 45.04
CA GLY A 48 35.33 35.51 44.88
C GLY A 48 36.00 34.30 45.53
N THR A 49 36.96 33.67 44.83
CA THR A 49 37.98 32.69 45.29
C THR A 49 37.68 31.17 45.16
N GLY A 50 38.43 30.50 44.27
CA GLY A 50 38.94 29.11 44.47
C GLY A 50 40.19 29.14 45.35
N PRO A 51 41.14 28.15 45.34
CA PRO A 51 41.32 27.04 44.39
C PRO A 51 41.86 25.73 45.04
N LEU A 52 42.53 24.88 44.25
CA LEU A 52 43.48 23.77 44.55
C LEU A 52 42.92 22.34 44.40
N VAL A 53 43.62 21.32 43.88
CA VAL A 53 44.66 21.08 42.85
C VAL A 53 45.01 19.58 42.99
N ALA A 54 45.12 18.89 41.85
CA ALA A 54 45.93 17.70 41.50
C ALA A 54 46.08 16.51 42.48
N GLU A 55 45.93 15.29 41.96
CA GLU A 55 47.07 14.37 41.75
C GLU A 55 46.72 13.26 40.74
N ASP A 56 47.67 12.98 39.85
CA ASP A 56 47.69 11.96 38.81
C ASP A 56 47.86 10.53 39.38
N TRP A 57 47.76 9.50 38.53
CA TRP A 57 48.77 8.44 38.26
C TRP A 57 48.15 7.21 37.53
N GLU A 58 48.55 7.06 36.25
CA GLU A 58 49.00 5.87 35.49
C GLU A 58 48.22 4.52 35.43
N ALA A 59 47.77 4.20 34.21
CA ALA A 59 48.03 3.03 33.31
C ALA A 59 48.17 1.55 33.79
N ASP A 60 47.22 0.72 33.24
CA ASP A 60 47.34 -0.61 32.57
C ASP A 60 47.82 -1.88 33.35
N PRO A 61 47.67 -3.15 32.90
CA PRO A 61 46.73 -3.83 31.96
C PRO A 61 46.15 -5.18 32.51
N ASP A 62 45.18 -5.74 31.76
CA ASP A 62 44.90 -7.19 31.56
C ASP A 62 44.23 -8.07 32.65
N LEU A 63 43.58 -9.13 32.15
CA LEU A 63 43.12 -10.38 32.78
C LEU A 63 41.62 -10.59 33.08
N THR A 64 40.99 -11.22 32.08
CA THR A 64 40.23 -12.50 32.16
C THR A 64 39.06 -12.67 33.14
N ASP A 65 37.89 -12.94 32.55
CA ASP A 65 36.71 -13.61 33.13
C ASP A 65 37.09 -14.93 33.84
N PRO A 66 36.45 -15.31 34.96
CA PRO A 66 35.30 -16.22 34.79
C PRO A 66 34.15 -16.07 35.83
N ALA A 67 32.92 -16.26 35.33
CA ALA A 67 31.73 -16.89 35.93
C ALA A 67 31.62 -17.09 37.47
N PRO A 68 30.42 -16.84 38.04
CA PRO A 68 29.98 -17.51 39.26
C PRO A 68 28.67 -18.30 39.09
N THR A 69 28.79 -19.61 39.32
CA THR A 69 28.09 -20.41 40.34
C THR A 69 26.64 -20.11 40.78
N SER A 70 25.93 -21.22 40.88
CA SER A 70 24.54 -21.49 41.27
C SER A 70 24.09 -21.15 42.70
N MET A 71 22.80 -20.81 42.87
CA MET A 71 21.76 -21.39 43.79
C MET A 71 20.62 -20.36 44.07
N PRO A 72 19.40 -20.73 44.55
CA PRO A 72 18.63 -21.97 44.48
C PRO A 72 17.17 -21.77 43.98
N LYS A 73 16.51 -22.90 43.69
CA LYS A 73 15.15 -23.04 43.15
C LYS A 73 14.05 -22.84 44.21
N HIS A 74 13.01 -22.07 43.89
CA HIS A 74 11.64 -22.36 44.33
C HIS A 74 10.65 -22.31 43.16
N LYS A 75 9.87 -23.38 43.06
CA LYS A 75 9.05 -23.81 41.93
C LYS A 75 7.72 -23.03 41.83
N ARG A 76 7.37 -22.57 40.62
CA ARG A 76 6.00 -22.65 40.09
C ARG A 76 6.05 -23.11 38.63
N LYS A 77 5.45 -24.27 38.38
CA LYS A 77 5.44 -24.99 37.10
C LYS A 77 4.54 -24.28 36.08
N ARG A 78 5.10 -23.92 34.93
CA ARG A 78 4.49 -24.06 33.58
C ARG A 78 5.63 -24.25 32.58
N GLN A 79 6.10 -25.50 32.45
CA GLN A 79 6.99 -25.89 31.36
C GLN A 79 6.13 -26.19 30.13
N GLN A 80 6.23 -25.33 29.11
CA GLN A 80 5.93 -25.71 27.74
C GLN A 80 7.02 -26.69 27.29
N HIS A 81 6.63 -27.93 27.02
CA HIS A 81 7.45 -28.88 26.29
C HIS A 81 7.48 -28.44 24.82
N PHE A 82 8.62 -27.92 24.35
CA PHE A 82 8.94 -27.93 22.92
C PHE A 82 9.22 -29.39 22.53
N GLY A 83 8.18 -30.05 22.03
CA GLY A 83 8.26 -31.38 21.43
C GLY A 83 8.87 -31.33 20.04
N LYS A 84 9.58 -32.41 19.71
CA LYS A 84 10.35 -32.67 18.49
C LYS A 84 9.53 -32.57 17.21
N ARG A 85 10.24 -32.37 16.09
CA ARG A 85 9.78 -32.56 14.71
C ARG A 85 9.00 -33.87 14.57
N ASP A 86 7.71 -33.75 14.23
CA ASP A 86 6.94 -34.83 13.64
C ASP A 86 6.92 -34.61 12.12
N ASP A 87 7.94 -35.16 11.46
CA ASP A 87 7.91 -35.51 10.05
C ASP A 87 7.11 -36.81 9.93
N ASP A 88 5.78 -36.73 9.95
CA ASP A 88 4.92 -37.83 9.50
C ASP A 88 3.64 -37.27 8.87
N ALA A 89 3.72 -37.12 7.54
CA ALA A 89 2.56 -37.03 6.68
C ALA A 89 1.83 -38.38 6.68
N SER A 90 0.96 -38.62 7.66
CA SER A 90 -0.07 -39.65 7.56
C SER A 90 -1.47 -39.09 7.83
N THR A 91 -2.30 -39.19 6.79
CA THR A 91 -3.77 -39.30 6.81
C THR A 91 -4.49 -38.88 8.11
N SER A 92 -4.93 -37.62 8.18
CA SER A 92 -6.18 -37.28 8.86
C SER A 92 -7.10 -36.52 7.90
N ALA A 93 -8.08 -37.24 7.38
CA ALA A 93 -9.25 -36.68 6.75
C ALA A 93 -10.22 -36.19 7.85
N SER A 94 -10.13 -34.90 8.22
CA SER A 94 -11.20 -34.05 8.76
C SER A 94 -10.58 -32.64 8.92
N SER A 95 -11.23 -31.50 8.64
CA SER A 95 -12.64 -31.20 8.83
C SER A 95 -13.00 -29.83 8.23
N ASN A 96 -14.18 -29.72 7.64
CA ASN A 96 -14.92 -28.46 7.44
C ASN A 96 -15.39 -27.85 8.80
N THR A 97 -14.73 -28.12 9.93
CA THR A 97 -15.21 -27.77 11.29
C THR A 97 -14.32 -26.80 12.06
N ARG A 98 -13.23 -26.29 11.48
CA ARG A 98 -12.49 -25.18 12.12
C ARG A 98 -13.20 -23.86 11.87
N PRO A 99 -13.32 -22.97 12.88
CA PRO A 99 -13.91 -21.65 12.70
C PRO A 99 -13.06 -20.80 11.77
N TYR A 100 -13.68 -19.81 11.12
CA TYR A 100 -12.97 -18.85 10.28
C TYR A 100 -12.05 -17.96 11.15
N GLU A 101 -10.75 -18.28 11.17
CA GLU A 101 -9.73 -17.74 12.09
C GLU A 101 -9.58 -16.22 12.02
N GLN A 102 -9.82 -15.62 10.85
CA GLN A 102 -9.81 -14.17 10.70
C GLN A 102 -10.89 -13.50 11.57
N HIS A 103 -12.05 -14.13 11.75
CA HIS A 103 -13.10 -13.62 12.65
C HIS A 103 -12.78 -13.88 14.13
N VAL A 104 -12.20 -15.05 14.44
CA VAL A 104 -11.82 -15.41 15.81
C VAL A 104 -10.77 -14.45 16.34
N THR A 105 -9.72 -14.19 15.57
CA THR A 105 -8.55 -13.41 16.01
C THR A 105 -8.73 -11.89 16.00
N THR A 106 -9.91 -11.42 15.58
CA THR A 106 -10.31 -10.00 15.52
C THR A 106 -11.58 -9.71 16.31
N GLY A 107 -12.09 -10.68 17.07
CA GLY A 107 -13.30 -10.52 17.90
C GLY A 107 -14.61 -10.44 17.12
N VAL A 108 -14.61 -10.59 15.80
CA VAL A 108 -15.85 -10.59 14.98
C VAL A 108 -16.76 -11.76 15.38
N THR A 109 -16.19 -12.94 15.66
CA THR A 109 -16.98 -14.09 16.15
C THR A 109 -17.72 -13.74 17.44
N GLN A 110 -17.04 -13.12 18.41
CA GLN A 110 -17.64 -12.73 19.68
C GLN A 110 -18.71 -11.64 19.50
N MET A 111 -18.51 -10.70 18.57
CA MET A 111 -19.54 -9.70 18.22
C MET A 111 -20.79 -10.35 17.63
N HIS A 112 -20.62 -11.32 16.73
CA HIS A 112 -21.72 -12.08 16.13
C HIS A 112 -22.49 -12.89 17.17
N GLU A 113 -21.78 -13.56 18.09
CA GLU A 113 -22.36 -14.31 19.21
C GLU A 113 -23.13 -13.40 20.17
N ALA A 114 -22.67 -12.16 20.36
CA ALA A 114 -23.38 -11.13 21.13
C ALA A 114 -24.56 -10.50 20.37
N GLY A 115 -24.84 -10.93 19.13
CA GLY A 115 -25.98 -10.47 18.33
C GLY A 115 -25.76 -9.14 17.61
N PHE A 116 -24.51 -8.67 17.49
CA PHE A 116 -24.15 -7.53 16.66
C PHE A 116 -23.62 -8.05 15.33
N ARG A 117 -24.34 -7.76 14.25
CA ARG A 117 -24.13 -8.35 12.91
C ARG A 117 -24.27 -7.30 11.78
N GLY A 118 -24.32 -6.02 12.13
CA GLY A 118 -24.47 -4.89 11.21
C GLY A 118 -25.92 -4.49 10.96
N LYS A 119 -26.87 -4.97 11.78
CA LYS A 119 -28.29 -4.73 11.55
C LYS A 119 -28.63 -3.24 11.66
N GLY A 120 -29.33 -2.72 10.64
CA GLY A 120 -29.74 -1.32 10.58
C GLY A 120 -28.60 -0.35 10.26
N ILE A 121 -27.47 -0.87 9.76
CA ILE A 121 -26.34 -0.07 9.28
C ILE A 121 -26.37 -0.06 7.76
N HIS A 122 -26.24 1.12 7.15
CA HIS A 122 -26.18 1.28 5.70
C HIS A 122 -24.72 1.45 5.24
N VAL A 123 -24.26 0.56 4.37
CA VAL A 123 -22.90 0.53 3.82
C VAL A 123 -22.95 0.75 2.32
N ALA A 124 -22.19 1.73 1.82
CA ALA A 124 -21.91 1.88 0.40
C ALA A 124 -20.53 1.28 0.05
N LEU A 125 -20.52 0.32 -0.88
CA LEU A 125 -19.30 -0.30 -1.41
C LEU A 125 -18.99 0.26 -2.79
N ILE A 126 -17.78 0.78 -2.98
CA ILE A 126 -17.29 1.29 -4.26
C ILE A 126 -16.19 0.36 -4.78
N ASP A 127 -16.35 -0.20 -5.97
CA ASP A 127 -15.39 -1.11 -6.59
C ASP A 127 -15.50 -1.12 -8.12
N ILE A 128 -14.63 -1.86 -8.82
CA ILE A 128 -14.64 -2.02 -10.28
C ILE A 128 -15.78 -2.90 -10.82
N GLY A 129 -16.73 -3.29 -9.96
CA GLY A 129 -17.92 -4.05 -10.34
C GLY A 129 -18.25 -5.23 -9.43
N PHE A 130 -19.49 -5.66 -9.50
CA PHE A 130 -20.12 -6.63 -8.60
C PHE A 130 -21.04 -7.57 -9.39
N GLU A 131 -21.01 -8.87 -9.08
CA GLU A 131 -21.92 -9.88 -9.61
C GLU A 131 -22.51 -10.77 -8.50
N PRO A 132 -23.31 -10.20 -7.58
CA PRO A 132 -23.86 -10.96 -6.46
C PRO A 132 -25.02 -11.88 -6.88
N GLU A 133 -25.66 -11.60 -8.01
CA GLU A 133 -26.94 -12.18 -8.39
C GLU A 133 -26.85 -13.70 -8.67
N GLY A 134 -27.62 -14.49 -7.92
CA GLY A 134 -27.63 -15.95 -7.99
C GLY A 134 -26.35 -16.63 -7.48
N LEU A 135 -25.56 -15.96 -6.63
CA LEU A 135 -24.55 -16.60 -5.81
C LEU A 135 -25.18 -16.96 -4.44
N SER A 136 -25.11 -18.22 -4.01
CA SER A 136 -25.64 -18.65 -2.71
C SER A 136 -25.02 -17.87 -1.54
N ALA A 137 -23.76 -17.44 -1.70
CA ALA A 137 -23.02 -16.60 -0.78
C ALA A 137 -23.71 -15.27 -0.41
N PHE A 138 -24.67 -14.82 -1.23
CA PHE A 138 -25.38 -13.56 -1.04
C PHE A 138 -26.90 -13.73 -0.97
N SER A 139 -27.40 -14.95 -0.74
CA SER A 139 -28.84 -15.23 -0.73
C SER A 139 -29.61 -14.46 0.35
N LYS A 140 -28.96 -14.04 1.44
CA LYS A 140 -29.53 -13.19 2.49
C LYS A 140 -29.01 -11.76 2.52
N THR A 141 -27.98 -11.46 1.73
CA THR A 141 -27.33 -10.15 1.74
C THR A 141 -28.30 -9.09 1.25
N GLN A 142 -28.51 -8.05 2.06
CA GLN A 142 -29.49 -7.00 1.79
C GLN A 142 -28.91 -5.95 0.83
N ILE A 143 -28.97 -6.22 -0.48
CA ILE A 143 -28.56 -5.24 -1.49
C ILE A 143 -29.75 -4.33 -1.79
N VAL A 144 -29.72 -3.11 -1.25
CA VAL A 144 -30.83 -2.16 -1.33
C VAL A 144 -30.77 -1.26 -2.55
N HIS A 145 -29.57 -1.06 -3.13
CA HIS A 145 -29.40 -0.21 -4.31
C HIS A 145 -28.12 -0.57 -5.09
N THR A 146 -28.15 -0.40 -6.41
CA THR A 146 -26.98 -0.53 -7.28
C THR A 146 -26.88 0.63 -8.25
N HIS A 147 -25.65 1.09 -8.51
CA HIS A 147 -25.40 2.14 -9.49
C HIS A 147 -24.00 2.08 -10.04
N ASN A 148 -23.84 2.30 -11.34
CA ASN A 148 -22.53 2.44 -11.96
C ASN A 148 -22.35 3.88 -12.43
N VAL A 149 -21.34 4.56 -11.90
CA VAL A 149 -21.10 5.98 -12.22
C VAL A 149 -20.47 6.18 -13.60
N ALA A 150 -19.84 5.15 -14.16
CA ALA A 150 -19.20 5.22 -15.48
C ALA A 150 -20.22 5.44 -16.60
N ASP A 151 -21.41 4.82 -16.49
CA ASP A 151 -22.47 4.91 -17.50
C ASP A 151 -23.81 5.40 -16.96
N ASN A 152 -23.85 5.80 -15.69
CA ASN A 152 -25.05 6.24 -14.98
C ASN A 152 -26.20 5.21 -15.06
N SER A 153 -25.89 3.92 -14.95
CA SER A 153 -26.86 2.83 -14.98
C SER A 153 -27.03 2.16 -13.62
N ALA A 154 -27.99 1.23 -13.49
CA ALA A 154 -28.09 0.34 -12.33
C ALA A 154 -27.18 -0.89 -12.45
N ASN A 155 -26.58 -1.12 -13.63
CA ASN A 155 -25.79 -2.31 -13.90
C ASN A 155 -24.37 -2.13 -13.37
N VAL A 156 -24.08 -2.83 -12.28
CA VAL A 156 -22.77 -2.83 -11.63
C VAL A 156 -21.92 -4.04 -12.00
N ALA A 157 -22.34 -4.87 -12.97
CA ALA A 157 -21.56 -6.02 -13.40
C ALA A 157 -20.16 -5.60 -13.86
N HIS A 158 -19.16 -6.39 -13.46
CA HIS A 158 -17.80 -6.19 -13.92
C HIS A 158 -17.68 -6.48 -15.42
N VAL A 159 -16.59 -6.01 -16.00
CA VAL A 159 -16.28 -6.22 -17.41
C VAL A 159 -15.84 -7.68 -17.58
N PRO A 160 -16.37 -8.43 -18.56
CA PRO A 160 -15.95 -9.80 -18.81
C PRO A 160 -14.41 -9.91 -18.87
N GLY A 161 -13.83 -10.84 -18.12
CA GLY A 161 -12.38 -11.05 -18.06
C GLY A 161 -11.61 -10.17 -17.06
N THR A 162 -12.22 -9.14 -16.46
CA THR A 162 -11.54 -8.25 -15.47
C THR A 162 -11.62 -8.74 -14.02
N GLY A 163 -12.38 -9.81 -13.78
CA GLY A 163 -12.38 -10.55 -12.51
C GLY A 163 -13.42 -10.10 -11.47
N SER A 164 -13.60 -10.93 -10.44
CA SER A 164 -14.64 -10.78 -9.41
C SER A 164 -14.24 -9.89 -8.22
N HIS A 165 -13.41 -8.86 -8.40
CA HIS A 165 -12.81 -8.11 -7.28
C HIS A 165 -13.86 -7.52 -6.33
N GLY A 166 -14.79 -6.69 -6.81
CA GLY A 166 -15.85 -6.11 -5.96
C GLY A 166 -16.81 -7.14 -5.39
N THR A 167 -17.02 -8.27 -6.09
CA THR A 167 -17.81 -9.39 -5.57
C THR A 167 -17.12 -10.07 -4.38
N CYS A 168 -15.80 -10.22 -4.44
CA CYS A 168 -14.98 -10.72 -3.33
C CYS A 168 -14.96 -9.72 -2.16
N VAL A 169 -14.84 -8.42 -2.43
CA VAL A 169 -14.95 -7.34 -1.43
C VAL A 169 -16.32 -7.37 -0.72
N LEU A 170 -17.42 -7.48 -1.46
CA LEU A 170 -18.75 -7.67 -0.90
C LEU A 170 -18.84 -8.97 -0.08
N GLY A 171 -18.14 -10.03 -0.52
CA GLY A 171 -18.01 -11.29 0.22
C GLY A 171 -17.46 -11.11 1.63
N VAL A 172 -16.34 -10.40 1.75
CA VAL A 172 -15.64 -10.16 3.04
C VAL A 172 -16.55 -9.47 4.05
N ILE A 173 -17.33 -8.48 3.62
CA ILE A 173 -18.15 -7.68 4.53
C ILE A 173 -19.58 -8.21 4.67
N GLY A 174 -20.21 -8.64 3.58
CA GLY A 174 -21.66 -8.81 3.51
C GLY A 174 -22.16 -10.21 3.14
N SER A 175 -21.29 -11.21 2.97
CA SER A 175 -21.75 -12.56 2.64
C SER A 175 -22.69 -13.11 3.72
N ASP A 176 -23.90 -13.49 3.34
CA ASP A 176 -24.85 -14.18 4.20
C ASP A 176 -25.73 -15.13 3.39
N SER A 177 -26.06 -16.29 3.97
CA SER A 177 -26.70 -17.38 3.24
C SER A 177 -27.67 -18.20 4.09
N ASP A 178 -28.70 -18.75 3.43
CA ASP A 178 -29.55 -19.82 3.99
C ASP A 178 -28.81 -21.15 4.16
N HIS A 179 -27.73 -21.33 3.41
CA HIS A 179 -26.95 -22.56 3.30
C HIS A 179 -25.57 -22.43 3.97
N LYS A 180 -25.51 -21.83 5.16
CA LYS A 180 -24.23 -21.54 5.86
C LYS A 180 -23.36 -22.78 6.06
N HIS A 181 -23.98 -23.93 6.28
CA HIS A 181 -23.28 -25.21 6.45
C HIS A 181 -22.62 -25.72 5.16
N ASP A 182 -23.04 -25.23 4.00
CA ASP A 182 -22.51 -25.59 2.69
C ASP A 182 -21.37 -24.64 2.27
N HIS A 183 -21.13 -23.57 3.04
CA HIS A 183 -20.02 -22.66 2.82
C HIS A 183 -18.74 -23.17 3.51
N PRO A 184 -17.56 -22.96 2.92
CA PRO A 184 -16.31 -23.35 3.56
C PRO A 184 -16.18 -22.70 4.93
N PHE A 185 -15.94 -23.51 5.96
CA PHE A 185 -15.77 -23.05 7.36
C PHE A 185 -16.98 -22.28 7.94
N GLY A 186 -18.18 -22.46 7.37
CA GLY A 186 -19.35 -21.68 7.78
C GLY A 186 -19.23 -20.18 7.49
N PHE A 187 -18.43 -19.82 6.48
CA PHE A 187 -18.08 -18.44 6.19
C PHE A 187 -19.30 -17.54 6.02
N VAL A 188 -19.21 -16.41 6.71
CA VAL A 188 -20.15 -15.30 6.72
C VAL A 188 -19.31 -14.02 6.71
N GLY A 189 -19.81 -12.94 6.11
CA GLY A 189 -19.13 -11.64 6.10
C GLY A 189 -19.05 -11.03 7.50
N VAL A 190 -18.26 -9.97 7.66
CA VAL A 190 -18.10 -9.27 8.95
C VAL A 190 -19.39 -8.58 9.42
N ALA A 191 -20.16 -7.97 8.53
CA ALA A 191 -21.43 -7.28 8.80
C ALA A 191 -22.57 -7.83 7.92
N PRO A 192 -22.96 -9.09 8.09
CA PRO A 192 -23.85 -9.80 7.17
C PRO A 192 -25.29 -9.26 7.13
N GLU A 193 -25.73 -8.56 8.18
CA GLU A 193 -27.09 -8.02 8.29
C GLU A 193 -27.18 -6.52 7.97
N ALA A 194 -26.10 -5.93 7.45
CA ALA A 194 -26.10 -4.56 6.96
C ALA A 194 -26.82 -4.44 5.61
N GLU A 195 -27.28 -3.23 5.31
CA GLU A 195 -27.86 -2.85 4.03
C GLU A 195 -26.74 -2.34 3.11
N TYR A 196 -26.69 -2.83 1.87
CA TYR A 196 -25.61 -2.56 0.93
C TYR A 196 -26.08 -1.75 -0.28
N THR A 197 -25.40 -0.65 -0.53
CA THR A 197 -25.42 0.04 -1.82
C THR A 197 -24.14 -0.27 -2.59
N LEU A 198 -24.27 -0.82 -3.80
CA LEU A 198 -23.13 -1.16 -4.64
C LEU A 198 -22.91 -0.08 -5.69
N VAL A 199 -21.69 0.47 -5.74
CA VAL A 199 -21.31 1.54 -6.65
C VAL A 199 -20.17 1.07 -7.55
N GLY A 200 -20.47 0.81 -8.82
CA GLY A 200 -19.49 0.47 -9.85
C GLY A 200 -18.83 1.71 -10.45
N VAL A 201 -17.57 1.59 -10.86
CA VAL A 201 -16.77 2.71 -11.42
C VAL A 201 -16.17 2.44 -12.81
N THR A 202 -16.46 1.29 -13.41
CA THR A 202 -15.94 0.90 -14.72
C THR A 202 -17.02 0.34 -15.63
N ARG A 203 -16.81 0.42 -16.95
CA ARG A 203 -17.59 -0.29 -17.97
C ARG A 203 -16.72 -0.59 -19.20
N GLY A 204 -16.88 -1.76 -19.82
CA GLY A 204 -16.06 -2.17 -20.98
C GLY A 204 -14.55 -2.15 -20.70
N ASN A 205 -13.71 -1.97 -21.72
CA ASN A 205 -12.25 -1.90 -21.52
C ASN A 205 -11.77 -0.53 -20.98
N GLU A 206 -12.66 0.28 -20.40
CA GLU A 206 -12.32 1.63 -19.93
C GLU A 206 -11.39 1.56 -18.72
N GLN A 207 -10.28 2.29 -18.81
CA GLN A 207 -9.42 2.55 -17.66
C GLN A 207 -10.19 3.40 -16.65
N PHE A 208 -10.02 3.06 -15.38
CA PHE A 208 -10.56 3.82 -14.27
C PHE A 208 -9.66 5.02 -13.95
N TRP A 209 -10.27 6.19 -13.80
CA TRP A 209 -9.59 7.46 -13.54
C TRP A 209 -10.00 8.05 -12.19
N GLU A 210 -9.20 8.99 -11.68
CA GLU A 210 -9.42 9.60 -10.37
C GLU A 210 -10.75 10.38 -10.28
N ASP A 211 -11.20 10.97 -11.39
CA ASP A 211 -12.51 11.63 -11.47
C ASP A 211 -13.67 10.66 -11.24
N GLY A 212 -13.58 9.43 -11.75
CA GLY A 212 -14.52 8.34 -11.50
C GLY A 212 -14.61 7.98 -10.01
N MET A 213 -13.48 7.94 -9.29
CA MET A 213 -13.47 7.77 -7.83
C MET A 213 -14.17 8.90 -7.11
N MET A 214 -13.84 10.14 -7.46
CA MET A 214 -14.43 11.31 -6.83
C MET A 214 -15.95 11.33 -7.07
N GLN A 215 -16.40 11.02 -8.29
CA GLN A 215 -17.81 10.91 -8.61
C GLN A 215 -18.49 9.78 -7.81
N ALA A 216 -17.85 8.61 -7.68
CA ALA A 216 -18.37 7.49 -6.90
C ALA A 216 -18.47 7.81 -5.41
N LEU A 217 -17.46 8.46 -4.83
CA LEU A 217 -17.46 8.91 -3.43
C LEU A 217 -18.58 9.92 -3.16
N LEU A 218 -18.73 10.93 -4.03
CA LEU A 218 -19.78 11.93 -3.90
C LEU A 218 -21.17 11.31 -4.10
N TYR A 219 -21.32 10.39 -5.05
CA TYR A 219 -22.56 9.65 -5.26
C TYR A 219 -22.92 8.82 -4.03
N ALA A 220 -21.98 8.02 -3.52
CA ALA A 220 -22.18 7.20 -2.33
C ALA A 220 -22.56 8.07 -1.12
N ALA A 221 -21.83 9.16 -0.87
CA ALA A 221 -22.12 10.10 0.22
C ALA A 221 -23.51 10.74 0.07
N SER A 222 -23.97 11.04 -1.15
CA SER A 222 -25.31 11.58 -1.40
C SER A 222 -26.44 10.65 -0.97
N ARG A 223 -26.17 9.34 -0.85
CA ARG A 223 -27.10 8.33 -0.32
C ARG A 223 -27.14 8.29 1.20
N LYS A 224 -26.28 9.05 1.87
CA LYS A 224 -26.15 9.15 3.34
C LYS A 224 -25.96 7.79 4.03
N PRO A 225 -25.07 6.91 3.54
CA PRO A 225 -24.73 5.69 4.27
C PRO A 225 -24.04 6.03 5.59
N ASP A 226 -24.04 5.09 6.52
CA ASP A 226 -23.24 5.18 7.73
C ASP A 226 -21.75 4.97 7.42
N ILE A 227 -21.46 4.12 6.42
CA ILE A 227 -20.11 3.72 6.05
C ILE A 227 -19.95 3.74 4.53
N ILE A 228 -18.80 4.25 4.06
CA ILE A 228 -18.30 4.04 2.70
C ILE A 228 -17.03 3.21 2.77
N SER A 229 -16.96 2.11 2.03
CA SER A 229 -15.72 1.36 1.79
C SER A 229 -15.41 1.39 0.30
N MET A 230 -14.20 1.83 -0.06
CA MET A 230 -13.72 1.83 -1.44
C MET A 230 -12.41 1.07 -1.51
N SER A 231 -12.43 -0.14 -2.08
CA SER A 231 -11.26 -1.02 -2.17
C SER A 231 -10.40 -0.73 -3.40
N LEU A 232 -10.20 0.56 -3.68
CA LEU A 232 -9.49 1.07 -4.85
C LEU A 232 -8.51 2.15 -4.41
N SER A 233 -7.39 2.25 -5.13
CA SER A 233 -6.38 3.28 -4.92
C SER A 233 -5.84 3.79 -6.24
N THR A 234 -5.30 5.01 -6.24
CA THR A 234 -4.57 5.58 -7.39
C THR A 234 -3.08 5.69 -7.06
N VAL A 235 -2.47 6.80 -7.46
CA VAL A 235 -1.09 7.15 -7.18
C VAL A 235 -0.93 7.57 -5.70
N ILE A 236 0.32 7.63 -5.27
CA ILE A 236 0.71 8.21 -3.99
C ILE A 236 0.44 9.72 -4.09
N THR A 237 -0.19 10.32 -3.07
CA THR A 237 -0.54 11.76 -3.05
C THR A 237 -0.24 12.41 -1.70
N TYR A 238 -0.12 13.74 -1.69
CA TYR A 238 -0.22 14.49 -0.43
C TYR A 238 -1.69 14.57 0.03
N PRO A 239 -1.97 14.75 1.33
CA PRO A 239 -3.36 14.72 1.84
C PRO A 239 -4.26 15.83 1.31
N GLU A 240 -3.71 16.96 0.85
CA GLU A 240 -4.46 18.05 0.21
C GLU A 240 -4.84 17.77 -1.25
N HIS A 241 -4.44 16.63 -1.82
CA HIS A 241 -4.89 16.24 -3.16
C HIS A 241 -6.43 16.14 -3.20
N PRO A 242 -7.09 16.49 -4.32
CA PRO A 242 -8.55 16.54 -4.38
C PRO A 242 -9.25 15.26 -3.86
N LEU A 243 -8.76 14.09 -4.25
CA LEU A 243 -9.34 12.81 -3.83
C LEU A 243 -9.29 12.56 -2.30
N PRO A 244 -8.13 12.56 -1.60
CA PRO A 244 -8.09 12.42 -0.15
C PRO A 244 -8.80 13.57 0.57
N TYR A 245 -8.74 14.80 0.05
CA TYR A 245 -9.44 15.95 0.63
C TYR A 245 -10.97 15.77 0.60
N ILE A 246 -11.54 15.33 -0.52
CA ILE A 246 -12.98 15.02 -0.62
C ILE A 246 -13.34 13.91 0.38
N ALA A 247 -12.53 12.87 0.47
CA ALA A 247 -12.80 11.78 1.40
C ALA A 247 -12.75 12.23 2.88
N GLN A 248 -11.82 13.12 3.23
CA GLN A 248 -11.79 13.77 4.54
C GLN A 248 -13.11 14.52 4.81
N LYS A 249 -13.59 15.31 3.85
CA LYS A 249 -14.85 16.05 4.01
C LYS A 249 -16.08 15.15 4.14
N ILE A 250 -16.10 14.02 3.45
CA ILE A 250 -17.13 13.00 3.62
C ILE A 250 -17.09 12.45 5.06
N GLN A 251 -15.92 12.14 5.60
CA GLN A 251 -15.83 11.65 6.97
C GLN A 251 -16.24 12.68 8.02
N GLU A 252 -15.79 13.93 7.86
CA GLU A 252 -16.19 15.05 8.71
C GLU A 252 -17.72 15.32 8.66
N SER A 253 -18.41 14.90 7.60
CA SER A 253 -19.87 15.01 7.48
C SER A 253 -20.67 13.96 8.26
N GLY A 254 -19.98 12.99 8.91
CA GLY A 254 -20.61 11.96 9.72
C GLY A 254 -20.67 10.56 9.10
N ILE A 255 -19.98 10.33 7.97
CA ILE A 255 -19.92 9.03 7.29
C ILE A 255 -18.56 8.38 7.53
N PHE A 256 -18.49 7.17 8.10
CA PHE A 256 -17.19 6.50 8.29
C PHE A 256 -16.62 6.05 6.93
N VAL A 257 -15.35 6.32 6.65
CA VAL A 257 -14.74 5.97 5.35
C VAL A 257 -13.51 5.09 5.52
N SER A 258 -13.47 3.96 4.80
CA SER A 258 -12.40 2.97 4.84
C SER A 258 -11.75 2.75 3.48
N PHE A 259 -10.42 2.82 3.44
CA PHE A 259 -9.62 2.68 2.23
C PHE A 259 -8.39 1.77 2.41
N PRO A 260 -7.99 1.05 1.36
CA PRO A 260 -6.78 0.24 1.39
C PRO A 260 -5.53 1.12 1.32
N ALA A 261 -4.50 0.77 2.10
CA ALA A 261 -3.21 1.46 2.05
C ALA A 261 -2.43 1.18 0.73
N GLY A 262 -2.71 0.06 0.07
CA GLY A 262 -2.07 -0.40 -1.17
C GLY A 262 -1.09 -1.57 -0.96
N ASN A 263 -0.59 -2.14 -2.07
CA ASN A 263 0.02 -3.47 -2.12
C ASN A 263 1.46 -3.52 -2.71
N GLN A 264 2.24 -2.43 -2.61
CA GLN A 264 3.61 -2.32 -3.12
C GLN A 264 4.69 -2.45 -2.03
N GLY A 265 4.33 -2.87 -0.81
CA GLY A 265 5.21 -2.97 0.35
C GLY A 265 6.44 -3.86 0.16
N GLU A 266 6.38 -4.83 -0.76
CA GLU A 266 7.53 -5.69 -1.09
C GLU A 266 8.57 -5.00 -1.97
N LYS A 267 8.14 -4.07 -2.84
CA LYS A 267 9.02 -3.41 -3.82
C LYS A 267 9.60 -2.11 -3.27
N GLN A 268 8.73 -1.25 -2.72
CA GLN A 268 9.10 0.06 -2.18
C GLN A 268 8.18 0.34 -0.99
N PRO A 269 8.60 -0.01 0.24
CA PRO A 269 7.70 0.02 1.39
C PRO A 269 7.34 1.43 1.85
N LEU A 270 8.33 2.31 2.04
CA LEU A 270 8.16 3.61 2.69
C LEU A 270 7.56 4.66 1.75
N PHE A 271 6.75 5.58 2.28
CA PHE A 271 6.05 6.62 1.49
C PHE A 271 5.20 6.03 0.36
N ALA A 272 4.58 4.87 0.59
CA ALA A 272 3.90 4.11 -0.45
C ALA A 272 2.37 4.15 -0.34
N VAL A 273 1.81 4.68 0.76
CA VAL A 273 0.36 4.76 0.93
C VAL A 273 -0.26 5.57 -0.21
N SER A 274 -1.23 4.97 -0.90
CA SER A 274 -1.87 5.55 -2.08
C SER A 274 -3.15 6.30 -1.75
N ALA A 275 -3.50 7.28 -2.58
CA ALA A 275 -4.78 7.97 -2.50
C ALA A 275 -5.94 6.99 -2.71
N PRO A 276 -7.09 7.16 -2.04
CA PRO A 276 -7.45 8.22 -1.08
C PRO A 276 -6.92 8.01 0.36
N ALA A 277 -6.27 6.88 0.65
CA ALA A 277 -5.85 6.48 1.99
C ALA A 277 -4.71 7.35 2.58
N THR A 278 -4.26 8.36 1.83
CA THR A 278 -3.34 9.42 2.26
C THR A 278 -4.03 10.51 3.09
N SER A 279 -5.36 10.54 3.16
CA SER A 279 -6.09 11.48 4.01
C SER A 279 -5.74 11.30 5.50
N ARG A 280 -5.59 12.43 6.21
CA ARG A 280 -5.22 12.49 7.63
C ARG A 280 -6.32 12.00 8.59
N VAL A 281 -7.56 11.96 8.10
CA VAL A 281 -8.74 11.69 8.93
C VAL A 281 -9.32 10.31 8.62
N THR A 282 -9.30 9.88 7.36
CA THR A 282 -9.98 8.64 6.97
C THR A 282 -9.26 7.39 7.45
N SER A 283 -9.97 6.26 7.51
CA SER A 283 -9.36 4.98 7.85
C SER A 283 -8.49 4.47 6.69
N SER A 284 -7.17 4.60 6.84
CA SER A 284 -6.16 4.00 5.97
C SER A 284 -5.78 2.62 6.51
N VAL A 285 -6.02 1.57 5.73
CA VAL A 285 -6.00 0.18 6.23
C VAL A 285 -4.94 -0.65 5.52
N GLY A 286 -3.91 -1.05 6.27
CA GLY A 286 -2.95 -2.07 5.84
C GLY A 286 -3.44 -3.50 6.09
N ALA A 287 -2.68 -4.50 5.67
CA ALA A 287 -3.08 -5.90 5.75
C ALA A 287 -2.21 -6.70 6.73
N THR A 288 -2.84 -7.62 7.46
CA THR A 288 -2.15 -8.75 8.10
C THR A 288 -2.41 -10.04 7.32
N ASP A 289 -1.44 -10.93 7.32
CA ASP A 289 -1.65 -12.30 6.85
C ASP A 289 -2.58 -13.04 7.81
N SER A 290 -3.44 -13.89 7.27
CA SER A 290 -4.31 -14.71 8.10
C SER A 290 -3.47 -15.67 8.97
N PRO A 291 -3.85 -15.90 10.25
CA PRO A 291 -3.24 -16.94 11.09
C PRO A 291 -3.28 -18.33 10.46
N SER A 292 -4.25 -18.55 9.57
CA SER A 292 -4.37 -19.78 8.81
C SER A 292 -4.41 -19.54 7.32
N LEU A 293 -3.79 -20.44 6.58
CA LEU A 293 -3.87 -20.49 5.13
C LEU A 293 -5.09 -21.30 4.74
N ILE A 294 -5.91 -20.69 3.90
CA ILE A 294 -7.00 -21.37 3.26
C ILE A 294 -6.49 -21.79 1.89
N THR A 295 -6.47 -23.08 1.65
CA THR A 295 -6.16 -23.64 0.34
C THR A 295 -7.40 -24.33 -0.21
N PHE A 296 -7.56 -24.23 -1.52
CA PHE A 296 -8.59 -24.94 -2.25
C PHE A 296 -7.92 -25.82 -3.29
N SER A 297 -8.15 -27.13 -3.21
CA SER A 297 -7.48 -28.09 -4.06
C SER A 297 -8.38 -29.27 -4.42
N PHE A 298 -8.06 -29.92 -5.54
CA PHE A 298 -8.66 -31.16 -6.00
C PHE A 298 -7.61 -32.27 -5.97
N GLY A 299 -8.06 -33.51 -6.00
CA GLY A 299 -7.18 -34.67 -6.21
C GLY A 299 -7.10 -35.02 -7.69
N ALA A 300 -5.89 -35.13 -8.23
CA ALA A 300 -5.60 -35.74 -9.51
C ALA A 300 -4.88 -37.08 -9.29
N GLN A 301 -5.16 -38.06 -10.13
CA GLN A 301 -4.64 -39.43 -9.98
C GLN A 301 -3.57 -39.73 -11.02
N LEU A 302 -2.43 -40.24 -10.56
CA LEU A 302 -1.40 -40.82 -11.42
C LEU A 302 -1.71 -42.28 -11.73
N ASP A 303 -1.12 -42.81 -12.80
CA ASP A 303 -1.32 -44.18 -13.26
C ASP A 303 -0.92 -45.27 -12.24
N ASP A 304 -0.04 -44.94 -11.29
CA ASP A 304 0.40 -45.85 -10.21
C ASP A 304 -0.52 -45.81 -8.97
N GLY A 305 -1.59 -45.01 -9.00
CA GLY A 305 -2.53 -44.82 -7.90
C GLY A 305 -2.17 -43.68 -6.95
N THR A 306 -1.05 -42.97 -7.15
CA THR A 306 -0.67 -41.81 -6.35
C THR A 306 -1.64 -40.64 -6.58
N THR A 307 -2.10 -40.02 -5.50
CA THR A 307 -2.94 -38.81 -5.56
C THR A 307 -2.11 -37.55 -5.39
N LEU A 308 -2.16 -36.66 -6.38
CA LEU A 308 -1.60 -35.32 -6.32
C LEU A 308 -2.70 -34.30 -6.00
N ARG A 309 -2.36 -33.28 -5.21
CA ARG A 309 -3.25 -32.11 -5.06
C ARG A 309 -2.97 -31.13 -6.18
N TYR A 310 -4.01 -30.49 -6.71
CA TYR A 310 -3.86 -29.40 -7.66
C TYR A 310 -4.87 -28.28 -7.38
N ALA A 311 -4.49 -27.03 -7.69
CA ALA A 311 -5.41 -25.90 -7.77
C ALA A 311 -5.71 -25.63 -9.25
N PRO A 312 -6.99 -25.56 -9.68
CA PRO A 312 -7.33 -25.35 -11.08
C PRO A 312 -7.06 -23.91 -11.51
N GLY A 313 -6.64 -23.68 -12.76
CA GLY A 313 -6.56 -22.33 -13.31
C GLY A 313 -7.90 -21.74 -13.73
N THR A 314 -7.87 -20.52 -14.28
CA THR A 314 -9.07 -19.80 -14.73
C THR A 314 -9.66 -20.32 -16.05
N VAL A 315 -8.86 -21.01 -16.87
CA VAL A 315 -9.30 -21.66 -18.12
C VAL A 315 -9.75 -23.09 -17.86
N LEU A 316 -10.58 -23.62 -18.76
CA LEU A 316 -11.27 -24.93 -18.70
C LEU A 316 -10.48 -25.97 -17.90
N GLN A 317 -11.13 -26.57 -16.89
CA GLN A 317 -10.49 -27.58 -16.03
C GLN A 317 -10.04 -28.80 -16.84
N LEU A 318 -8.87 -29.32 -16.48
CA LEU A 318 -8.36 -30.58 -17.01
C LEU A 318 -9.42 -31.66 -16.76
N GLY A 319 -9.93 -32.28 -17.83
CA GLY A 319 -10.99 -33.27 -17.76
C GLY A 319 -10.49 -34.67 -17.35
N PRO A 320 -11.40 -35.67 -17.30
CA PRO A 320 -11.10 -37.03 -16.86
C PRO A 320 -10.36 -37.88 -17.90
N ASN A 321 -9.95 -37.28 -19.02
CA ASN A 321 -9.09 -37.96 -19.97
C ASN A 321 -7.67 -38.07 -19.38
N PRO A 322 -6.98 -39.21 -19.52
CA PRO A 322 -5.59 -39.32 -19.09
C PRO A 322 -4.68 -38.40 -19.92
N TRP A 323 -3.95 -37.53 -19.24
CA TRP A 323 -3.02 -36.60 -19.86
C TRP A 323 -1.58 -37.06 -19.68
N LYS A 324 -0.78 -37.04 -20.74
CA LYS A 324 0.66 -37.27 -20.63
C LYS A 324 1.35 -36.03 -20.08
N ILE A 325 2.21 -36.20 -19.08
CA ILE A 325 3.02 -35.08 -18.58
C ILE A 325 4.27 -34.97 -19.46
N TRP A 326 4.57 -33.75 -19.89
CA TRP A 326 5.77 -33.46 -20.66
C TRP A 326 6.54 -32.30 -20.03
N PHE A 327 7.85 -32.48 -19.94
CA PHE A 327 8.80 -31.45 -19.55
C PHE A 327 10.07 -31.63 -20.40
N PRO A 328 10.85 -30.56 -20.64
CA PRO A 328 12.14 -30.70 -21.31
C PRO A 328 13.10 -31.50 -20.40
N ALA A 329 13.39 -32.75 -20.78
CA ALA A 329 14.14 -33.69 -19.95
C ALA A 329 15.65 -33.40 -19.86
N ASP A 330 16.22 -32.61 -20.77
CA ASP A 330 17.61 -32.18 -20.69
C ASP A 330 17.74 -30.90 -19.86
N ALA A 331 18.55 -30.97 -18.80
CA ALA A 331 18.88 -29.84 -17.93
C ALA A 331 19.56 -28.66 -18.67
N GLU A 332 20.05 -28.87 -19.91
CA GLU A 332 20.57 -27.81 -20.79
C GLU A 332 19.48 -26.97 -21.47
N LEU A 333 18.23 -27.47 -21.54
CA LEU A 333 17.08 -26.76 -22.13
C LEU A 333 16.29 -25.95 -21.09
N LEU A 334 16.49 -26.21 -19.80
CA LEU A 334 16.02 -25.35 -18.72
C LEU A 334 17.12 -24.35 -18.42
N PRO A 335 17.03 -23.11 -18.89
CA PRO A 335 18.06 -22.14 -18.59
C PRO A 335 18.18 -21.96 -17.08
N THR A 336 19.41 -22.01 -16.58
CA THR A 336 19.71 -21.47 -15.27
C THR A 336 19.63 -19.95 -15.39
N GLY A 337 18.67 -19.34 -14.69
CA GLY A 337 18.39 -17.91 -14.84
C GLY A 337 17.55 -17.56 -16.07
N CYS A 338 17.62 -16.29 -16.49
CA CYS A 338 16.67 -15.70 -17.44
C CYS A 338 17.12 -15.77 -18.89
N HIS A 339 17.14 -16.97 -19.50
CA HIS A 339 17.40 -17.11 -20.94
C HIS A 339 16.21 -17.69 -21.73
N VAL A 340 16.12 -17.34 -23.02
CA VAL A 340 15.06 -17.79 -23.93
C VAL A 340 15.06 -19.32 -24.04
N LEU A 341 13.91 -19.97 -23.94
CA LEU A 341 13.78 -21.40 -24.24
C LEU A 341 14.32 -21.66 -25.67
N PRO A 342 15.29 -22.55 -25.87
CA PRO A 342 15.82 -22.85 -27.21
C PRO A 342 14.69 -23.31 -28.12
N LYS A 343 14.74 -22.97 -29.43
CA LYS A 343 13.76 -23.48 -30.40
C LYS A 343 13.80 -25.02 -30.37
N PRO A 344 12.74 -25.73 -29.94
CA PRO A 344 12.70 -27.19 -30.00
C PRO A 344 13.05 -27.68 -31.40
N SER A 345 13.98 -28.63 -31.48
CA SER A 345 14.23 -29.36 -32.73
C SER A 345 12.99 -30.18 -33.08
N LYS A 346 12.71 -30.40 -34.38
CA LYS A 346 11.53 -31.16 -34.83
C LYS A 346 11.44 -32.60 -34.27
N ASN A 347 12.55 -33.14 -33.76
CA ASN A 347 12.62 -34.48 -33.17
C ASN A 347 12.17 -34.53 -31.69
N PHE A 348 11.82 -33.38 -31.09
CA PHE A 348 11.51 -33.23 -29.67
C PHE A 348 10.04 -32.92 -29.37
N LEU A 349 9.18 -32.88 -30.39
CA LEU A 349 7.76 -32.63 -30.21
C LEU A 349 7.06 -33.86 -29.58
N PRO A 350 6.13 -33.68 -28.63
CA PRO A 350 5.35 -34.78 -28.10
C PRO A 350 4.55 -35.45 -29.22
N LYS A 351 4.45 -36.79 -29.18
CA LYS A 351 3.73 -37.57 -30.21
C LYS A 351 2.22 -37.30 -30.25
N ASP A 352 1.65 -36.79 -29.14
CA ASP A 352 0.23 -36.47 -29.00
C ASP A 352 0.05 -35.15 -28.22
N PRO A 353 0.31 -33.99 -28.86
CA PRO A 353 0.29 -32.71 -28.18
C PRO A 353 -1.10 -32.31 -27.64
N GLN A 354 -2.18 -32.89 -28.16
CA GLN A 354 -3.55 -32.58 -27.75
C GLN A 354 -3.91 -33.18 -26.38
N ASN A 355 -3.32 -34.33 -26.02
CA ASN A 355 -3.49 -34.98 -24.71
C ASN A 355 -2.22 -34.90 -23.84
N THR A 356 -1.37 -33.90 -24.09
CA THR A 356 -0.16 -33.65 -23.33
C THR A 356 -0.34 -32.39 -22.47
N ILE A 357 0.21 -32.40 -21.26
CA ILE A 357 0.31 -31.23 -20.38
C ILE A 357 1.78 -30.85 -20.23
N LEU A 358 2.08 -29.57 -20.41
CA LEU A 358 3.39 -28.99 -20.23
C LEU A 358 3.61 -28.62 -18.75
N LEU A 359 4.63 -29.18 -18.11
CA LEU A 359 5.03 -28.83 -16.73
C LEU A 359 5.96 -27.60 -16.72
N LEU A 360 5.56 -26.51 -16.07
CA LEU A 360 6.34 -25.24 -16.02
C LEU A 360 6.45 -24.66 -14.61
N ASP A 361 7.58 -24.01 -14.33
CA ASP A 361 7.75 -23.21 -13.13
C ASP A 361 6.92 -21.91 -13.23
N ALA A 362 6.03 -21.70 -12.27
CA ALA A 362 5.12 -20.55 -12.21
C ALA A 362 5.81 -19.21 -11.97
N TYR A 363 7.08 -19.18 -11.58
CA TYR A 363 7.81 -17.95 -11.26
C TYR A 363 9.14 -17.84 -12.00
N HIS A 364 9.33 -18.66 -13.03
CA HIS A 364 10.46 -18.50 -13.94
C HIS A 364 10.39 -17.13 -14.61
N CYS A 365 11.51 -16.44 -14.83
CA CYS A 365 11.51 -15.06 -15.34
C CYS A 365 11.01 -14.88 -16.79
N TRP A 366 10.66 -15.97 -17.46
CA TRP A 366 9.94 -15.99 -18.74
C TRP A 366 8.49 -16.43 -18.63
N ASN A 367 7.97 -16.67 -17.42
CA ASN A 367 6.56 -16.98 -17.19
C ASN A 367 5.72 -15.71 -17.37
N HIS A 368 5.72 -15.22 -18.60
CA HIS A 368 4.88 -14.17 -19.12
C HIS A 368 3.93 -14.83 -20.11
N TRP A 369 2.66 -14.40 -20.10
CA TRP A 369 1.61 -15.03 -20.89
C TRP A 369 1.92 -15.09 -22.38
N GLU A 370 2.58 -14.07 -22.95
CA GLU A 370 3.02 -14.08 -24.35
C GLU A 370 4.06 -15.16 -24.65
N THR A 371 4.99 -15.37 -23.72
CA THR A 371 6.02 -16.41 -23.86
C THR A 371 5.38 -17.79 -23.74
N ASN A 372 4.45 -17.97 -22.81
CA ASN A 372 3.69 -19.23 -22.70
C ASN A 372 2.86 -19.48 -23.95
N LYS A 373 2.18 -18.46 -24.49
CA LYS A 373 1.40 -18.53 -25.73
C LYS A 373 2.27 -18.93 -26.93
N ALA A 374 3.46 -18.34 -27.05
CA ALA A 374 4.40 -18.70 -28.10
C ALA A 374 4.90 -20.14 -27.95
N LEU A 375 5.20 -20.56 -26.72
CA LEU A 375 5.67 -21.91 -26.39
C LEU A 375 4.59 -22.98 -26.65
N THR A 376 3.35 -22.75 -26.19
CA THR A 376 2.23 -23.66 -26.43
C THR A 376 1.90 -23.75 -27.91
N ALA A 377 1.95 -22.64 -28.65
CA ALA A 377 1.79 -22.65 -30.11
C ALA A 377 2.92 -23.43 -30.81
N GLN A 378 4.16 -23.30 -30.34
CA GLN A 378 5.31 -23.99 -30.92
C GLN A 378 5.29 -25.50 -30.65
N LEU A 379 4.90 -25.92 -29.45
CA LEU A 379 4.83 -27.33 -29.06
C LEU A 379 3.52 -28.01 -29.47
N GLY A 380 2.50 -27.23 -29.83
CA GLY A 380 1.13 -27.70 -30.05
C GLY A 380 0.38 -28.11 -28.77
N ILE A 381 1.03 -27.99 -27.61
CA ILE A 381 0.48 -28.35 -26.30
C ILE A 381 -0.36 -27.18 -25.78
N ARG A 382 -1.66 -27.37 -25.55
CA ARG A 382 -2.56 -26.30 -25.06
C ARG A 382 -2.87 -26.36 -23.57
N ALA A 383 -2.31 -27.33 -22.85
CA ALA A 383 -2.52 -27.51 -21.41
C ALA A 383 -1.22 -27.29 -20.63
N ILE A 384 -1.27 -26.53 -19.53
CA ILE A 384 -0.10 -26.23 -18.70
C ILE A 384 -0.35 -26.64 -17.24
N LEU A 385 0.58 -27.39 -16.66
CA LEU A 385 0.67 -27.65 -15.22
C LEU A 385 1.78 -26.79 -14.65
N TYR A 386 1.41 -25.72 -13.97
CA TYR A 386 2.36 -24.86 -13.27
C TYR A 386 2.79 -25.52 -11.95
N TYR A 387 4.01 -25.26 -11.50
CA TYR A 387 4.45 -25.59 -10.14
C TYR A 387 5.12 -24.40 -9.46
N THR A 388 4.97 -24.31 -8.13
CA THR A 388 5.62 -23.27 -7.33
C THR A 388 7.13 -23.50 -7.19
N PRO A 389 7.98 -22.46 -7.04
CA PRO A 389 9.39 -22.62 -6.72
C PRO A 389 9.58 -23.24 -5.34
N SER A 390 10.75 -23.79 -5.05
CA SER A 390 11.06 -24.41 -3.75
C SER A 390 10.92 -23.47 -2.54
N SER A 391 11.02 -22.15 -2.78
CA SER A 391 10.81 -21.09 -1.78
C SER A 391 9.33 -20.81 -1.48
N LEU A 392 8.41 -21.35 -2.27
CA LEU A 392 6.96 -21.22 -2.15
C LEU A 392 6.32 -22.61 -2.03
N SER A 393 5.72 -22.92 -0.89
CA SER A 393 4.88 -24.10 -0.74
C SER A 393 3.43 -23.81 -1.16
N TRP A 394 2.56 -24.85 -1.19
CA TRP A 394 1.09 -24.68 -1.17
C TRP A 394 0.62 -23.64 -0.14
N MET A 395 1.44 -23.47 0.90
CA MET A 395 1.17 -22.64 2.07
C MET A 395 1.59 -21.18 1.84
N ASP A 396 2.06 -20.80 0.65
CA ASP A 396 2.71 -19.52 0.42
C ASP A 396 2.13 -18.71 -0.74
N ARG A 397 0.79 -18.73 -0.86
CA ARG A 397 -0.03 -18.03 -1.88
C ARG A 397 -0.32 -18.89 -3.10
N VAL A 398 -1.46 -19.57 -3.06
CA VAL A 398 -2.09 -20.13 -4.28
C VAL A 398 -2.84 -19.01 -4.97
N SER A 399 -2.14 -18.21 -5.77
CA SER A 399 -2.80 -17.43 -6.81
C SER A 399 -3.20 -18.41 -7.91
N PHE A 400 -4.50 -18.55 -8.16
CA PHE A 400 -4.98 -19.33 -9.31
C PHE A 400 -4.25 -18.84 -10.57
N PRO A 401 -3.62 -19.72 -11.36
CA PRO A 401 -2.96 -19.29 -12.58
C PRO A 401 -4.01 -18.67 -13.50
N SER A 402 -3.95 -17.34 -13.63
CA SER A 402 -4.84 -16.58 -14.50
C SER A 402 -4.25 -16.55 -15.90
N VAL A 403 -4.93 -17.17 -16.86
CA VAL A 403 -4.63 -16.94 -18.27
C VAL A 403 -5.31 -15.63 -18.68
N PRO A 404 -4.56 -14.63 -19.20
CA PRO A 404 -5.15 -13.36 -19.60
C PRO A 404 -6.20 -13.54 -20.70
N HIS A 405 -7.21 -12.67 -20.67
CA HIS A 405 -8.26 -12.63 -21.68
C HIS A 405 -7.66 -12.39 -23.08
N GLY A 406 -8.09 -13.15 -24.08
CA GLY A 406 -7.54 -13.17 -25.45
C GLY A 406 -6.41 -14.19 -25.70
N SER A 407 -6.09 -15.02 -24.70
CA SER A 407 -5.10 -16.11 -24.80
C SER A 407 -5.70 -17.51 -24.68
N GLU A 408 -7.01 -17.61 -24.51
CA GLU A 408 -7.75 -18.87 -24.31
C GLU A 408 -7.67 -19.79 -25.53
N ASP A 409 -7.48 -19.23 -26.73
CA ASP A 409 -7.26 -19.99 -27.97
C ASP A 409 -5.93 -20.79 -27.95
N ALA A 410 -4.94 -20.31 -27.19
CA ALA A 410 -3.60 -20.88 -27.14
C ALA A 410 -3.34 -21.73 -25.88
N ILE A 411 -3.93 -21.34 -24.74
CA ILE A 411 -3.87 -22.09 -23.48
C ILE A 411 -5.31 -22.40 -23.07
N THR A 412 -5.73 -23.64 -23.32
CA THR A 412 -7.12 -24.08 -23.09
C THR A 412 -7.32 -24.67 -21.71
N HIS A 413 -6.26 -25.15 -21.06
CA HIS A 413 -6.32 -25.73 -19.72
C HIS A 413 -5.12 -25.31 -18.87
N SER A 414 -5.33 -25.08 -17.58
CA SER A 414 -4.22 -24.87 -16.64
C SER A 414 -4.53 -25.33 -15.22
N ALA A 415 -3.48 -25.68 -14.49
CA ALA A 415 -3.53 -26.01 -13.07
C ALA A 415 -2.20 -25.66 -12.40
N LEU A 416 -2.19 -25.51 -11.08
CA LEU A 416 -1.01 -25.27 -10.25
C LEU A 416 -0.84 -26.44 -9.27
N ILE A 417 0.39 -26.91 -9.10
CA ILE A 417 0.81 -27.90 -8.08
C ILE A 417 1.96 -27.34 -7.23
N SER A 418 2.33 -28.00 -6.14
CA SER A 418 3.51 -27.57 -5.38
C SER A 418 4.83 -27.97 -6.03
N TYR A 419 5.90 -27.30 -5.58
CA TYR A 419 7.26 -27.75 -5.80
C TYR A 419 7.48 -29.23 -5.42
N ALA A 420 6.97 -29.70 -4.28
CA ALA A 420 7.17 -31.09 -3.85
C ALA A 420 6.49 -32.07 -4.82
N ASP A 421 5.27 -31.76 -5.25
CA ASP A 421 4.53 -32.55 -6.22
C ASP A 421 5.23 -32.54 -7.60
N SER A 422 5.80 -31.40 -8.02
CA SER A 422 6.54 -31.34 -9.29
C SER A 422 7.83 -32.16 -9.26
N ARG A 423 8.53 -32.19 -8.12
CA ARG A 423 9.70 -33.05 -7.92
C ARG A 423 9.33 -34.53 -7.98
N LEU A 424 8.22 -34.91 -7.38
CA LEU A 424 7.68 -36.27 -7.47
C LEU A 424 7.36 -36.63 -8.92
N LEU A 425 6.68 -35.75 -9.65
CA LEU A 425 6.38 -35.95 -11.08
C LEU A 425 7.66 -36.14 -11.92
N ILE A 426 8.66 -35.29 -11.74
CA ILE A 426 9.95 -35.37 -12.47
C ILE A 426 10.65 -36.69 -12.16
N GLU A 427 10.69 -37.10 -10.89
CA GLU A 427 11.28 -38.37 -10.48
C GLU A 427 10.55 -39.56 -11.09
N MET A 428 9.21 -39.59 -11.05
CA MET A 428 8.41 -40.68 -11.61
C MET A 428 8.55 -40.76 -13.13
N MET A 429 8.56 -39.62 -13.83
CA MET A 429 8.79 -39.59 -15.27
C MET A 429 10.15 -40.15 -15.68
N SER A 430 11.19 -39.91 -14.88
CA SER A 430 12.54 -40.47 -15.12
C SER A 430 12.57 -42.00 -15.00
N LYS A 431 11.69 -42.57 -14.16
CA LYS A 431 11.55 -44.01 -13.94
C LYS A 431 10.64 -44.68 -14.97
N SER A 432 9.70 -43.94 -15.57
CA SER A 432 8.66 -44.46 -16.47
C SER A 432 8.95 -44.23 -17.96
N SER A 433 10.21 -44.00 -18.34
CA SER A 433 10.60 -43.66 -19.73
C SER A 433 9.79 -42.49 -20.34
N GLY A 434 9.31 -41.55 -19.52
CA GLY A 434 8.53 -40.39 -19.97
C GLY A 434 7.05 -40.66 -20.31
N GLU A 435 6.48 -41.81 -19.96
CA GLU A 435 5.06 -42.13 -20.26
C GLU A 435 4.07 -41.88 -19.11
N LEU A 436 4.44 -41.13 -18.06
CA LEU A 436 3.58 -40.86 -16.91
C LEU A 436 2.30 -40.12 -17.34
N LYS A 437 1.13 -40.66 -16.98
CA LYS A 437 -0.14 -39.98 -17.15
C LYS A 437 -0.74 -39.55 -15.83
N ILE A 438 -1.54 -38.48 -15.92
CA ILE A 438 -2.31 -37.89 -14.83
C ILE A 438 -3.75 -37.72 -15.30
N THR A 439 -4.69 -38.08 -14.43
CA THR A 439 -6.12 -37.94 -14.68
C THR A 439 -6.71 -36.98 -13.67
N PHE A 440 -7.50 -36.04 -14.17
CA PHE A 440 -8.15 -35.01 -13.37
C PHE A 440 -9.64 -35.36 -13.19
N PRO A 441 -10.27 -34.89 -12.11
CA PRO A 441 -11.68 -35.16 -11.90
C PRO A 441 -12.54 -34.50 -13.00
N ALA A 442 -13.72 -35.07 -13.24
CA ALA A 442 -14.68 -34.49 -14.17
C ALA A 442 -15.16 -33.11 -13.69
N GLN A 443 -15.63 -32.29 -14.63
CA GLN A 443 -16.18 -30.97 -14.33
C GLN A 443 -17.33 -31.09 -13.31
N GLY A 444 -17.30 -30.27 -12.27
CA GLY A 444 -18.28 -30.31 -11.18
C GLY A 444 -17.92 -31.24 -10.02
N ALA A 445 -16.73 -31.84 -10.01
CA ALA A 445 -16.23 -32.50 -8.82
C ALA A 445 -16.12 -31.53 -7.64
N GLU A 446 -16.32 -32.04 -6.43
CA GLU A 446 -16.16 -31.24 -5.21
C GLU A 446 -14.68 -31.12 -4.87
N GLY A 447 -14.16 -29.89 -4.97
CA GLY A 447 -12.85 -29.57 -4.42
C GLY A 447 -12.89 -29.51 -2.89
N ARG A 448 -11.72 -29.58 -2.27
CA ARG A 448 -11.57 -29.58 -0.82
C ARG A 448 -10.95 -28.27 -0.36
N PHE A 449 -11.64 -27.60 0.57
CA PHE A 449 -11.06 -26.56 1.38
C PHE A 449 -10.24 -27.17 2.50
N SER A 450 -9.05 -26.65 2.72
CA SER A 450 -8.21 -26.99 3.87
C SER A 450 -7.76 -25.71 4.53
N GLN A 451 -7.77 -25.71 5.87
CA GLN A 451 -7.25 -24.63 6.68
C GLN A 451 -6.08 -25.16 7.49
N THR A 452 -4.88 -24.67 7.21
CA THR A 452 -3.66 -25.03 7.95
C THR A 452 -3.06 -23.81 8.61
N VAL A 453 -2.29 -24.00 9.68
CA VAL A 453 -1.54 -22.90 10.31
C VAL A 453 -0.65 -22.25 9.27
N HIS A 454 -0.63 -20.91 9.25
CA HIS A 454 0.24 -20.16 8.36
C HIS A 454 1.69 -20.27 8.86
N PRO A 455 2.62 -20.90 8.10
CA PRO A 455 3.88 -21.38 8.64
C PRO A 455 4.92 -20.27 8.80
N ARG A 456 4.79 -19.15 8.07
CA ARG A 456 5.77 -18.06 8.03
C ARG A 456 5.29 -16.78 8.71
N SER A 457 4.20 -16.21 8.22
CA SER A 457 3.74 -14.87 8.61
C SER A 457 2.33 -14.85 9.23
N GLY A 458 1.86 -15.98 9.78
CA GLY A 458 0.51 -16.08 10.33
C GLY A 458 0.18 -14.99 11.35
N GLY A 459 -0.82 -14.15 11.01
CA GLY A 459 -1.22 -13.02 11.83
C GLY A 459 -0.23 -11.86 11.84
N LEU A 460 0.93 -11.93 11.19
CA LEU A 460 1.90 -10.83 11.09
C LEU A 460 1.44 -9.79 10.06
N VAL A 461 2.08 -8.63 10.03
CA VAL A 461 1.77 -7.62 9.01
C VAL A 461 2.21 -8.15 7.64
N ALA A 462 1.32 -8.13 6.66
CA ALA A 462 1.57 -8.72 5.35
C ALA A 462 2.68 -7.96 4.62
N SER A 463 3.61 -8.70 4.01
CA SER A 463 4.79 -8.11 3.37
C SER A 463 4.45 -7.18 2.20
N PHE A 464 3.33 -7.43 1.50
CA PHE A 464 2.84 -6.61 0.40
C PHE A 464 2.20 -5.30 0.85
N SER A 465 1.76 -5.19 2.11
CA SER A 465 1.06 -4.01 2.61
C SER A 465 1.96 -2.78 2.53
N ASN A 466 1.48 -1.69 1.93
CA ASN A 466 2.21 -0.43 1.85
C ASN A 466 2.50 0.15 3.24
N TRP A 467 3.64 0.85 3.34
CA TRP A 467 4.03 1.56 4.55
C TRP A 467 3.88 3.06 4.31
N GLY A 468 3.62 3.77 5.40
CA GLY A 468 3.88 5.19 5.47
C GLY A 468 5.38 5.51 5.63
N PRO A 469 5.71 6.69 6.17
CA PRO A 469 4.77 7.75 6.53
C PRO A 469 3.97 8.23 5.31
N SER A 470 2.90 8.99 5.55
CA SER A 470 2.35 9.84 4.50
C SER A 470 3.44 10.80 3.98
N LEU A 471 3.22 11.43 2.83
CA LEU A 471 4.23 12.31 2.23
C LEU A 471 4.56 13.56 3.06
N ASP A 472 3.71 13.90 4.02
CA ASP A 472 3.92 14.95 5.00
C ASP A 472 4.35 14.42 6.38
N GLY A 473 4.84 13.18 6.46
CA GLY A 473 5.52 12.65 7.63
C GLY A 473 4.60 12.11 8.74
N HIS A 474 3.29 12.02 8.50
CA HIS A 474 2.33 11.53 9.48
C HIS A 474 2.18 10.01 9.44
N MET A 475 1.60 9.46 10.50
CA MET A 475 1.29 8.04 10.58
C MET A 475 0.35 7.61 9.45
N ALA A 476 0.80 6.63 8.67
CA ALA A 476 -0.02 5.86 7.74
C ALA A 476 0.61 4.46 7.61
N PRO A 477 -0.17 3.37 7.42
CA PRO A 477 -1.62 3.31 7.57
C PRO A 477 -2.07 3.63 9.00
N THR A 478 -3.36 3.84 9.21
CA THR A 478 -3.93 4.10 10.55
C THR A 478 -4.02 2.83 11.39
N MET A 479 -4.26 1.68 10.75
CA MET A 479 -4.37 0.36 11.37
C MET A 479 -4.16 -0.74 10.32
N VAL A 480 -4.11 -2.00 10.77
CA VAL A 480 -4.12 -3.17 9.89
C VAL A 480 -5.29 -4.10 10.19
N ALA A 481 -5.72 -4.88 9.20
CA ALA A 481 -6.77 -5.88 9.36
C ALA A 481 -6.47 -7.11 8.50
N PRO A 482 -7.16 -8.26 8.71
CA PRO A 482 -7.00 -9.42 7.84
C PRO A 482 -7.21 -9.05 6.37
N GLY A 483 -6.16 -9.24 5.58
CA GLY A 483 -6.15 -8.99 4.14
C GLY A 483 -5.37 -10.04 3.34
N GLY A 484 -4.62 -10.92 4.01
CA GLY A 484 -4.01 -12.11 3.41
C GLY A 484 -4.88 -13.35 3.59
N SER A 485 -4.93 -14.20 2.58
CA SER A 485 -5.68 -15.45 2.51
C SER A 485 -7.18 -15.29 2.79
N MET A 486 -7.80 -14.27 2.19
CA MET A 486 -9.21 -13.96 2.36
C MET A 486 -10.07 -14.86 1.48
N LEU A 487 -11.02 -15.56 2.10
CA LEU A 487 -11.98 -16.38 1.38
C LEU A 487 -13.04 -15.48 0.73
N CYS A 488 -13.31 -15.73 -0.54
CA CYS A 488 -14.13 -14.85 -1.34
C CYS A 488 -15.02 -15.60 -2.33
N PRO A 489 -16.28 -15.18 -2.51
CA PRO A 489 -17.13 -15.69 -3.58
C PRO A 489 -16.56 -15.35 -4.97
N LEU A 490 -16.61 -16.30 -5.89
CA LEU A 490 -16.28 -16.11 -7.31
C LEU A 490 -17.55 -15.81 -8.12
N SER A 491 -17.39 -14.90 -9.07
CA SER A 491 -18.43 -14.56 -10.06
C SER A 491 -18.76 -15.77 -10.95
N LYS A 492 -19.98 -15.80 -11.51
CA LYS A 492 -20.46 -16.90 -12.35
C LYS A 492 -19.56 -17.17 -13.56
N ALA A 493 -19.03 -16.12 -14.18
CA ALA A 493 -18.17 -16.21 -15.36
C ALA A 493 -16.83 -16.94 -15.10
N LEU A 494 -16.36 -16.98 -13.85
CA LEU A 494 -15.13 -17.65 -13.44
C LEU A 494 -15.37 -19.02 -12.78
N ARG A 495 -16.62 -19.50 -12.77
CA ARG A 495 -16.99 -20.76 -12.14
C ARG A 495 -16.60 -21.95 -13.01
N SER A 496 -15.39 -22.45 -12.83
CA SER A 496 -15.09 -23.86 -13.12
C SER A 496 -15.67 -24.79 -12.03
N GLY A 497 -16.88 -24.54 -11.53
CA GLY A 497 -17.54 -25.34 -10.49
C GLY A 497 -17.14 -25.06 -9.03
N ILE A 498 -16.26 -24.10 -8.76
CA ILE A 498 -15.63 -23.87 -7.44
C ILE A 498 -16.43 -22.94 -6.52
N GLY A 499 -17.07 -21.91 -7.08
CA GLY A 499 -17.85 -20.91 -6.35
C GLY A 499 -17.07 -19.94 -5.44
N TRP A 500 -15.81 -20.24 -5.11
CA TRP A 500 -14.99 -19.49 -4.15
C TRP A 500 -13.52 -19.37 -4.58
N THR A 501 -12.82 -18.37 -4.07
CA THR A 501 -11.38 -18.14 -4.27
C THR A 501 -10.76 -17.67 -2.97
N VAL A 502 -9.44 -17.74 -2.89
CA VAL A 502 -8.67 -17.08 -1.85
C VAL A 502 -7.89 -15.94 -2.50
N LYS A 503 -7.89 -14.75 -1.88
CA LYS A 503 -7.18 -13.57 -2.39
C LYS A 503 -6.42 -12.84 -1.29
N ASP A 504 -5.36 -12.15 -1.71
CA ASP A 504 -4.53 -11.29 -0.87
C ASP A 504 -4.66 -9.83 -1.31
N GLY A 505 -4.71 -8.91 -0.35
CA GLY A 505 -4.68 -7.48 -0.64
C GLY A 505 -5.24 -6.63 0.50
N THR A 506 -4.71 -5.41 0.63
CA THR A 506 -5.30 -4.37 1.48
C THR A 506 -6.73 -4.04 1.05
N SER A 507 -7.10 -4.30 -0.22
CA SER A 507 -8.46 -4.26 -0.75
C SER A 507 -9.46 -5.14 0.00
N PHE A 508 -9.01 -6.15 0.76
CA PHE A 508 -9.86 -6.99 1.61
C PHE A 508 -9.78 -6.60 3.09
N ALA A 509 -8.68 -5.97 3.51
CA ALA A 509 -8.55 -5.40 4.84
C ALA A 509 -9.46 -4.17 5.03
N ALA A 510 -9.58 -3.30 4.02
CA ALA A 510 -10.45 -2.13 4.05
C ALA A 510 -11.94 -2.46 4.32
N PRO A 511 -12.60 -3.38 3.58
CA PRO A 511 -13.98 -3.77 3.86
C PRO A 511 -14.10 -4.57 5.16
N PHE A 512 -13.04 -5.23 5.63
CA PHE A 512 -13.02 -5.86 6.95
C PHE A 512 -13.13 -4.82 8.07
N VAL A 513 -12.38 -3.72 7.98
CA VAL A 513 -12.48 -2.58 8.91
C VAL A 513 -13.84 -1.89 8.80
N ALA A 514 -14.36 -1.71 7.59
CA ALA A 514 -15.70 -1.17 7.38
C ALA A 514 -16.78 -2.06 8.05
N GLY A 515 -16.66 -3.38 7.92
CA GLY A 515 -17.55 -4.31 8.62
C GLY A 515 -17.40 -4.21 10.14
N SER A 516 -16.18 -4.13 10.65
CA SER A 516 -15.92 -3.95 12.09
C SER A 516 -16.54 -2.66 12.61
N ALA A 517 -16.40 -1.56 11.85
CA ALA A 517 -17.06 -0.29 12.13
C ALA A 517 -18.59 -0.43 12.16
N ALA A 518 -19.20 -1.20 11.26
CA ALA A 518 -20.64 -1.45 11.28
C ALA A 518 -21.10 -2.15 12.58
N LEU A 519 -20.33 -3.14 13.06
CA LEU A 519 -20.61 -3.83 14.32
C LEU A 519 -20.52 -2.86 15.51
N LEU A 520 -19.51 -1.99 15.54
CA LEU A 520 -19.34 -0.98 16.57
C LEU A 520 -20.45 0.07 16.53
N ILE A 521 -20.80 0.60 15.35
CA ILE A 521 -21.87 1.60 15.19
C ILE A 521 -23.20 1.02 15.67
N GLU A 522 -23.52 -0.23 15.31
CA GLU A 522 -24.73 -0.91 15.78
C GLU A 522 -24.79 -0.95 17.31
N LYS A 523 -23.69 -1.39 17.95
CA LYS A 523 -23.61 -1.45 19.41
C LYS A 523 -23.68 -0.08 20.06
N PHE A 524 -22.88 0.87 19.59
CA PHE A 524 -22.79 2.21 20.17
C PHE A 524 -24.14 2.92 20.08
N ARG A 525 -24.88 2.78 18.97
CA ARG A 525 -26.26 3.28 18.85
C ARG A 525 -27.20 2.62 19.86
N LYS A 526 -27.16 1.29 20.01
CA LYS A 526 -27.98 0.56 20.99
C LYS A 526 -27.69 0.98 22.44
N GLU A 527 -26.45 1.38 22.72
CA GLU A 527 -25.99 1.82 24.05
C GLU A 527 -26.03 3.35 24.25
N ASN A 528 -26.52 4.12 23.28
CA ASN A 528 -26.46 5.60 23.28
C ASN A 528 -25.04 6.17 23.50
N ARG A 529 -24.02 5.46 23.01
CA ARG A 529 -22.63 5.95 22.94
C ARG A 529 -22.42 6.76 21.67
N ASP A 530 -21.37 7.59 21.68
CA ASP A 530 -20.97 8.35 20.49
C ASP A 530 -20.52 7.40 19.37
N ALA A 531 -21.36 7.29 18.33
CA ALA A 531 -21.10 6.49 17.13
C ALA A 531 -20.61 7.34 15.95
N SER A 532 -20.05 8.53 16.22
CA SER A 532 -19.44 9.36 15.17
C SER A 532 -18.26 8.64 14.51
N PRO A 533 -17.94 8.93 13.23
CA PRO A 533 -16.83 8.29 12.54
C PRO A 533 -15.50 8.36 13.28
N LEU A 534 -15.20 9.51 13.89
CA LEU A 534 -13.98 9.71 14.67
C LEU A 534 -13.98 8.83 15.93
N ALA A 535 -15.09 8.74 16.66
CA ALA A 535 -15.19 7.89 17.85
C ALA A 535 -15.01 6.40 17.52
N ILE A 536 -15.60 5.94 16.41
CA ILE A 536 -15.43 4.56 15.92
C ILE A 536 -13.97 4.29 15.53
N GLN A 537 -13.34 5.23 14.82
CA GLN A 537 -11.94 5.09 14.42
C GLN A 537 -10.98 5.10 15.62
N LEU A 538 -11.20 5.97 16.60
CA LEU A 538 -10.43 6.02 17.85
C LEU A 538 -10.59 4.72 18.65
N ALA A 539 -11.81 4.16 18.71
CA ALA A 539 -12.04 2.87 19.36
C ALA A 539 -11.29 1.73 18.66
N LEU A 540 -11.34 1.69 17.32
CA LEU A 540 -10.64 0.66 16.54
C LEU A 540 -9.11 0.77 16.66
N VAL A 541 -8.54 1.98 16.59
CA VAL A 541 -7.08 2.19 16.72
C VAL A 541 -6.62 1.96 18.16
N GLY A 542 -7.34 2.51 19.13
CA GLY A 542 -6.95 2.44 20.54
C GLY A 542 -6.99 1.03 21.15
N ASN A 543 -7.80 0.14 20.57
CA ASN A 543 -7.94 -1.25 20.99
C ASN A 543 -7.38 -2.23 19.94
N ALA A 544 -6.59 -1.74 18.98
CA ALA A 544 -5.89 -2.60 18.05
C ALA A 544 -4.68 -3.26 18.72
N HIS A 545 -4.33 -4.46 18.24
CA HIS A 545 -3.26 -5.27 18.81
C HIS A 545 -1.97 -5.15 17.99
N PRO A 546 -0.86 -4.66 18.57
CA PRO A 546 0.43 -4.61 17.92
C PRO A 546 0.85 -5.97 17.34
N ARG A 547 1.42 -5.94 16.14
CA ARG A 547 1.85 -7.10 15.36
C ARG A 547 3.35 -7.09 15.15
N LEU A 548 3.90 -8.29 14.96
CA LEU A 548 5.31 -8.47 14.66
C LEU A 548 5.60 -8.22 13.18
N TYR A 549 6.83 -7.83 12.91
CA TYR A 549 7.36 -7.62 11.58
C TYR A 549 7.57 -8.97 10.89
N SER A 550 6.97 -9.15 9.71
CA SER A 550 7.02 -10.43 8.98
C SER A 550 8.41 -10.85 8.53
N SER A 551 9.36 -9.92 8.45
CA SER A 551 10.74 -10.17 8.02
C SER A 551 11.74 -10.14 9.18
N SER A 552 11.27 -10.19 10.42
CA SER A 552 12.15 -10.35 11.58
C SER A 552 12.89 -11.68 11.57
N PRO A 553 14.12 -11.73 12.10
CA PRO A 553 14.79 -12.99 12.42
C PRO A 553 13.93 -13.83 13.37
N PRO A 554 13.79 -15.15 13.15
CA PRO A 554 13.02 -16.02 14.04
C PRO A 554 13.53 -16.00 15.49
N GLU A 555 14.83 -15.81 15.71
CA GLU A 555 15.42 -15.76 17.06
C GLU A 555 15.20 -14.42 17.78
N ALA A 556 14.85 -13.35 17.04
CA ALA A 556 14.71 -12.00 17.55
C ALA A 556 13.49 -11.30 16.89
N PRO A 557 12.25 -11.70 17.27
CA PRO A 557 11.05 -11.10 16.71
C PRO A 557 10.95 -9.62 17.08
N LEU A 558 10.72 -8.77 16.07
CA LEU A 558 10.54 -7.34 16.27
C LEU A 558 9.07 -6.99 16.14
N VAL A 559 8.59 -6.05 16.97
CA VAL A 559 7.31 -5.39 16.73
C VAL A 559 7.43 -4.57 15.44
N ALA A 560 6.45 -4.69 14.54
CA ALA A 560 6.46 -4.00 13.26
C ALA A 560 6.55 -2.48 13.44
N PRO A 561 7.27 -1.77 12.56
CA PRO A 561 7.31 -0.32 12.60
C PRO A 561 5.89 0.28 12.55
N ILE A 562 5.66 1.40 13.24
CA ILE A 562 4.35 2.06 13.25
C ILE A 562 3.93 2.48 11.84
N PHE A 563 4.88 2.93 11.01
CA PHE A 563 4.60 3.21 9.60
C PHE A 563 4.21 1.99 8.76
N GLN A 564 4.34 0.76 9.29
CA GLN A 564 3.80 -0.44 8.65
C GLN A 564 2.40 -0.78 9.15
N GLN A 565 2.15 -0.64 10.46
CA GLN A 565 0.98 -1.23 11.11
C GLN A 565 -0.04 -0.26 11.72
N GLY A 566 0.31 1.02 11.83
CA GLY A 566 -0.48 2.01 12.56
C GLY A 566 -0.72 1.58 14.01
N GLY A 567 -1.97 1.62 14.45
CA GLY A 567 -2.41 1.12 15.77
C GLY A 567 -2.27 -0.40 15.97
N GLY A 568 -1.98 -1.17 14.91
CA GLY A 568 -1.95 -2.63 14.95
C GLY A 568 -3.20 -3.27 14.35
N ARG A 569 -3.41 -4.56 14.61
CA ARG A 569 -4.53 -5.32 14.05
C ARG A 569 -5.81 -5.04 14.80
N VAL A 570 -6.86 -4.66 14.07
CA VAL A 570 -8.18 -4.39 14.66
C VAL A 570 -8.72 -5.57 15.48
N ASN A 571 -9.35 -5.25 16.61
CA ASN A 571 -10.19 -6.17 17.37
C ASN A 571 -11.56 -5.50 17.62
N ALA A 572 -12.59 -5.97 16.92
CA ALA A 572 -13.94 -5.42 17.01
C ALA A 572 -14.57 -5.64 18.39
N PHE A 573 -14.29 -6.76 19.05
CA PHE A 573 -14.88 -7.04 20.35
C PHE A 573 -14.30 -6.14 21.45
N ASP A 574 -12.97 -6.02 21.48
CA ASP A 574 -12.28 -5.17 22.45
C ASP A 574 -12.66 -3.70 22.25
N ALA A 575 -12.64 -3.21 21.00
CA ALA A 575 -13.08 -1.85 20.67
C ALA A 575 -14.54 -1.57 21.03
N ALA A 576 -15.42 -2.55 20.85
CA ALA A 576 -16.84 -2.45 21.21
C ALA A 576 -17.05 -2.39 22.73
N HIS A 577 -16.24 -3.12 23.52
CA HIS A 577 -16.38 -3.23 24.98
C HIS A 577 -15.45 -2.29 25.76
N ALA A 578 -14.64 -1.50 25.06
CA ALA A 578 -13.75 -0.52 25.65
C ALA A 578 -14.50 0.40 26.63
N THR A 579 -13.99 0.41 27.86
CA THR A 579 -14.44 1.23 28.98
C THR A 579 -13.64 2.53 29.12
N SER A 580 -12.62 2.68 28.29
CA SER A 580 -11.80 3.89 28.16
C SER A 580 -11.71 4.33 26.70
N SER A 581 -11.40 5.59 26.47
CA SER A 581 -11.16 6.11 25.12
C SER A 581 -10.01 7.10 25.08
N ILE A 582 -9.28 7.08 23.96
CA ILE A 582 -8.30 8.09 23.56
C ILE A 582 -8.96 9.15 22.66
N ASP A 583 -8.39 10.35 22.58
CA ASP A 583 -8.89 11.46 21.73
C ASP A 583 -8.01 11.77 20.51
N ARG A 584 -6.93 10.99 20.30
CA ARG A 584 -6.01 11.09 19.16
C ARG A 584 -5.71 9.72 18.56
N LEU A 585 -5.54 9.68 17.25
CA LEU A 585 -5.16 8.46 16.52
C LEU A 585 -3.67 8.14 16.68
N SER A 586 -2.82 9.16 16.76
CA SER A 586 -1.37 9.02 16.98
C SER A 586 -0.74 10.26 17.59
N LEU A 587 0.49 10.10 18.07
CA LEU A 587 1.40 11.18 18.44
C LEU A 587 2.56 11.25 17.42
N ASP A 588 2.46 12.15 16.45
CA ASP A 588 3.48 12.28 15.40
C ASP A 588 4.52 13.36 15.77
N PHE A 589 5.71 12.93 16.21
CA PHE A 589 6.82 13.81 16.63
C PHE A 589 7.63 14.38 15.47
N ASN A 590 7.31 14.04 14.23
CA ASN A 590 7.94 14.61 13.03
C ASN A 590 9.48 14.47 13.00
N ASP A 591 10.14 15.18 12.07
CA ASP A 591 11.60 15.22 11.90
C ASP A 591 12.31 16.11 12.94
N THR A 592 13.64 16.04 13.02
CA THR A 592 14.39 16.79 14.07
C THR A 592 14.20 18.30 14.00
N THR A 593 13.95 18.85 12.80
CA THR A 593 13.71 20.30 12.62
C THR A 593 12.34 20.72 13.15
N ASN A 594 11.31 19.91 12.93
CA ASN A 594 9.93 20.25 13.26
C ASN A 594 9.40 19.55 14.52
N ARG A 595 10.29 18.92 15.31
CA ARG A 595 9.90 18.10 16.45
C ARG A 595 9.33 18.94 17.61
N PRO A 596 8.11 18.66 18.07
CA PRO A 596 7.61 19.22 19.32
C PRO A 596 8.36 18.61 20.52
N SER A 597 8.61 19.41 21.56
CA SER A 597 9.25 18.95 22.79
C SER A 597 8.42 17.87 23.51
N SER A 598 7.09 17.98 23.44
CA SER A 598 6.14 17.01 23.96
C SER A 598 4.82 17.08 23.20
N LEU A 599 4.11 15.96 23.13
CA LEU A 599 2.75 15.87 22.63
C LEU A 599 1.82 15.34 23.72
N THR A 600 0.54 15.71 23.65
CA THR A 600 -0.46 15.30 24.63
C THR A 600 -1.63 14.59 23.98
N PHE A 601 -2.23 13.65 24.71
CA PHE A 601 -3.53 13.05 24.37
C PHE A 601 -4.42 12.96 25.61
N GLY A 602 -5.73 13.07 25.38
CA GLY A 602 -6.77 12.85 26.35
C GLY A 602 -7.06 11.36 26.55
N LEU A 603 -7.10 10.95 27.80
CA LEU A 603 -7.53 9.63 28.25
C LEU A 603 -8.83 9.79 29.06
N ARG A 604 -9.91 9.17 28.59
CA ARG A 604 -11.23 9.27 29.19
C ARG A 604 -11.68 7.95 29.79
N ASN A 605 -12.22 8.01 30.99
CA ASN A 605 -12.95 6.93 31.65
C ASN A 605 -14.44 7.02 31.27
N LEU A 606 -14.98 5.97 30.66
CA LEU A 606 -16.39 5.90 30.22
C LEU A 606 -17.30 5.19 31.24
N THR A 607 -16.75 4.75 32.37
CA THR A 607 -17.50 3.99 33.38
C THR A 607 -18.07 4.91 34.47
N PRO A 608 -19.09 4.44 35.21
CA PRO A 608 -19.61 5.14 36.39
C PRO A 608 -18.70 5.01 37.63
N PHE A 609 -17.53 4.36 37.53
CA PHE A 609 -16.60 4.15 38.64
C PHE A 609 -15.23 4.74 38.31
N PRO A 610 -14.41 5.17 39.29
CA PRO A 610 -13.06 5.64 38.99
C PRO A 610 -12.17 4.49 38.50
N ILE A 611 -11.34 4.76 37.50
CA ILE A 611 -10.34 3.81 36.97
C ILE A 611 -8.95 4.35 37.27
N THR A 612 -8.04 3.45 37.68
CA THR A 612 -6.62 3.75 37.77
C THR A 612 -5.90 3.14 36.58
N TYR A 613 -5.23 3.97 35.80
CA TYR A 613 -4.46 3.60 34.62
C TYR A 613 -2.99 3.52 34.96
N THR A 614 -2.33 2.50 34.40
CA THR A 614 -0.87 2.39 34.34
C THR A 614 -0.45 2.62 32.90
N LEU A 615 0.45 3.59 32.70
CA LEU A 615 0.97 3.95 31.39
C LEU A 615 2.34 3.29 31.20
N GLY A 616 2.57 2.73 30.03
CA GLY A 616 3.80 2.04 29.68
C GLY A 616 4.24 2.31 28.25
N HIS A 617 5.32 1.65 27.85
CA HIS A 617 5.93 1.83 26.54
C HIS A 617 6.25 0.49 25.92
N LEU A 618 5.64 0.21 24.77
CA LEU A 618 5.99 -0.91 23.90
C LEU A 618 6.75 -0.37 22.69
N THR A 619 8.01 -0.77 22.54
CA THR A 619 8.87 -0.31 21.46
C THR A 619 8.54 -1.00 20.13
N ALA A 620 8.57 -0.25 19.03
CA ALA A 620 8.49 -0.77 17.68
C ALA A 620 9.83 -0.63 16.96
N ALA A 621 10.12 -1.51 16.01
CA ALA A 621 11.38 -1.48 15.27
C ALA A 621 11.59 -0.14 14.54
N SER A 622 12.83 0.32 14.50
CA SER A 622 13.26 1.52 13.79
C SER A 622 14.00 1.15 12.52
N GLY A 623 14.27 2.11 11.64
CA GLY A 623 15.01 1.86 10.41
C GLY A 623 15.36 3.11 9.65
N TYR A 624 15.89 2.94 8.44
CA TYR A 624 16.31 4.06 7.60
C TYR A 624 15.25 4.46 6.58
N LEU A 625 15.17 5.75 6.29
CA LEU A 625 14.34 6.26 5.19
C LEU A 625 15.01 6.07 3.82
N LEU A 626 16.34 6.25 3.78
CA LEU A 626 17.16 6.12 2.58
C LEU A 626 18.17 4.96 2.69
N ASP A 627 18.50 4.37 1.56
CA ASP A 627 19.54 3.33 1.46
C ASP A 627 20.94 3.92 1.72
N GLU A 628 21.96 3.06 1.62
CA GLU A 628 23.36 3.45 1.82
C GLU A 628 23.88 4.44 0.77
N THR A 629 23.16 4.67 -0.32
CA THR A 629 23.51 5.71 -1.30
C THR A 629 23.01 7.08 -0.87
N GLY A 630 22.05 7.15 0.05
CA GLY A 630 21.45 8.40 0.52
C GLY A 630 20.52 9.05 -0.51
N HIS A 631 20.21 8.34 -1.59
CA HIS A 631 19.51 8.88 -2.74
C HIS A 631 18.40 7.98 -3.27
N LYS A 632 18.14 6.85 -2.61
CA LYS A 632 16.98 6.01 -2.86
C LYS A 632 16.32 5.64 -1.55
N ARG A 633 14.99 5.44 -1.57
CA ARG A 633 14.26 4.93 -0.42
C ARG A 633 14.80 3.57 0.00
N ALA A 634 15.03 3.38 1.30
CA ALA A 634 15.49 2.12 1.83
C ALA A 634 14.46 1.01 1.59
N ALA A 635 14.94 -0.15 1.14
CA ALA A 635 14.11 -1.34 1.02
C ALA A 635 14.18 -2.15 2.32
N LYS A 636 13.17 -2.00 3.20
CA LYS A 636 12.99 -2.85 4.39
C LYS A 636 14.19 -2.87 5.35
N ASP A 637 14.90 -1.76 5.46
CA ASP A 637 16.09 -1.61 6.31
C ASP A 637 15.69 -1.34 7.77
N VAL A 638 15.25 -2.41 8.45
CA VAL A 638 14.62 -2.41 9.77
C VAL A 638 15.54 -3.06 10.79
N HIS A 639 15.70 -2.41 11.94
CA HIS A 639 16.61 -2.80 13.02
C HIS A 639 15.89 -2.87 14.37
N GLY A 640 16.37 -3.76 15.25
CA GLY A 640 15.94 -3.85 16.65
C GLY A 640 16.53 -2.76 17.54
N VAL A 641 16.47 -1.50 17.08
CA VAL A 641 16.91 -0.31 17.83
C VAL A 641 15.69 0.56 18.09
N TYR A 642 15.62 1.16 19.27
CA TYR A 642 14.38 1.75 19.78
C TYR A 642 14.60 3.16 20.34
N PRO A 643 13.62 4.07 20.20
CA PRO A 643 13.63 5.34 20.90
C PRO A 643 13.37 5.16 22.41
N SER A 644 13.80 6.14 23.20
CA SER A 644 13.36 6.30 24.59
C SER A 644 12.34 7.43 24.68
N ILE A 645 11.31 7.24 25.50
CA ILE A 645 10.26 8.24 25.74
C ILE A 645 10.08 8.47 27.24
N GLN A 646 9.53 9.63 27.58
CA GLN A 646 9.02 9.94 28.90
C GLN A 646 7.51 10.13 28.81
N ILE A 647 6.77 9.52 29.75
CA ILE A 647 5.32 9.63 29.86
C ILE A 647 4.99 10.27 31.20
N SER A 648 4.10 11.27 31.20
CA SER A 648 3.71 11.97 32.42
C SER A 648 2.21 12.26 32.45
N PRO A 649 1.49 11.82 33.50
CA PRO A 649 1.94 10.92 34.57
C PRO A 649 2.03 9.45 34.11
N GLU A 650 2.90 8.65 34.75
CA GLU A 650 2.97 7.18 34.52
C GLU A 650 1.81 6.40 35.16
N TYR A 651 1.18 7.00 36.18
CA TYR A 651 0.02 6.45 36.87
C TYR A 651 -1.02 7.55 37.08
N VAL A 652 -2.27 7.30 36.72
CA VAL A 652 -3.34 8.27 36.90
C VAL A 652 -4.66 7.61 37.28
N LYS A 653 -5.32 8.18 38.29
CA LYS A 653 -6.68 7.81 38.65
C LYS A 653 -7.65 8.82 38.04
N VAL A 654 -8.51 8.37 37.14
CA VAL A 654 -9.47 9.20 36.42
C VAL A 654 -10.87 8.98 37.00
N PRO A 655 -11.56 10.03 37.49
CA PRO A 655 -12.93 9.93 37.97
C PRO A 655 -13.91 9.38 36.92
N PRO A 656 -15.09 8.87 37.35
CA PRO A 656 -16.14 8.44 36.45
C PRO A 656 -16.48 9.46 35.36
N ASN A 657 -16.70 9.01 34.13
CA ASN A 657 -17.15 9.84 32.99
C ASN A 657 -16.30 11.09 32.72
N SER A 658 -15.04 11.11 33.18
CA SER A 658 -14.14 12.25 33.07
C SER A 658 -12.89 11.92 32.25
N ALA A 659 -12.13 12.94 31.86
CA ALA A 659 -10.92 12.81 31.08
C ALA A 659 -9.74 13.49 31.77
N THR A 660 -8.54 12.99 31.50
CA THR A 660 -7.25 13.59 31.89
C THR A 660 -6.36 13.72 30.66
N GLN A 661 -5.34 14.58 30.73
CA GLN A 661 -4.32 14.69 29.70
C GLN A 661 -3.07 13.91 30.11
N ILE A 662 -2.48 13.19 29.15
CA ILE A 662 -1.20 12.49 29.29
C ILE A 662 -0.22 13.17 28.35
N SER A 663 0.97 13.50 28.86
CA SER A 663 2.06 14.10 28.09
C SER A 663 3.11 13.04 27.76
N VAL A 664 3.63 13.08 26.54
CA VAL A 664 4.65 12.18 26.02
C VAL A 664 5.75 13.00 25.36
N SER A 665 7.00 12.68 25.59
CA SER A 665 8.16 13.31 24.94
C SER A 665 9.19 12.26 24.54
N ILE A 666 9.88 12.48 23.42
CA ILE A 666 11.02 11.66 23.02
C ILE A 666 12.24 12.14 23.81
N THR A 667 12.84 11.25 24.60
CA THR A 667 14.06 11.55 25.38
C THR A 667 15.32 11.20 24.60
N ASN A 668 15.32 10.10 23.85
CA ASN A 668 16.42 9.72 22.96
C ASN A 668 15.86 9.14 21.66
N GLU A 669 16.47 9.51 20.53
CA GLU A 669 16.28 8.83 19.25
C GLU A 669 16.94 7.45 19.26
N PRO A 670 16.52 6.51 18.39
CA PRO A 670 17.27 5.26 18.21
C PRO A 670 18.71 5.55 17.76
N ASP A 671 19.65 4.83 18.36
CA ASP A 671 21.07 4.91 18.02
C ASP A 671 21.37 4.12 16.74
N LEU A 672 21.17 4.79 15.60
CA LEU A 672 21.48 4.27 14.27
C LEU A 672 22.62 5.10 13.67
N PRO A 673 23.69 4.46 13.13
CA PRO A 673 24.74 5.19 12.43
C PRO A 673 24.16 5.93 11.21
N ASP A 674 24.82 6.96 10.69
CA ASP A 674 24.43 7.63 9.45
C ASP A 674 23.03 8.28 9.43
N LYS A 675 22.34 8.36 10.58
CA LYS A 675 20.96 8.87 10.70
C LYS A 675 20.79 10.30 10.19
N ASP A 676 21.87 11.10 10.18
CA ASP A 676 21.82 12.51 9.78
C ASP A 676 21.64 12.70 8.26
N TRP A 677 22.12 11.78 7.43
CA TRP A 677 22.03 11.88 5.97
C TRP A 677 21.12 10.82 5.34
N ARG A 678 20.90 9.68 6.01
CA ARG A 678 19.94 8.66 5.56
C ARG A 678 18.52 8.93 6.04
N GLY A 679 18.36 9.71 7.11
CA GLY A 679 17.10 9.82 7.84
C GLY A 679 16.68 8.49 8.47
N THR A 680 16.01 8.53 9.61
CA THR A 680 15.49 7.32 10.25
C THR A 680 14.00 7.44 10.52
N PHE A 681 13.29 6.32 10.54
CA PHE A 681 11.96 6.25 11.11
C PHE A 681 12.03 5.48 12.42
N PHE A 682 11.20 5.89 13.39
CA PHE A 682 11.05 5.21 14.66
C PHE A 682 9.66 5.43 15.23
N GLY A 683 9.32 4.65 16.25
CA GLY A 683 8.05 4.78 16.94
C GLY A 683 7.83 3.68 17.96
N GLY A 684 6.61 3.62 18.44
CA GLY A 684 6.16 2.62 19.39
C GLY A 684 4.73 2.90 19.82
N PHE A 685 4.34 2.29 20.92
CA PHE A 685 3.02 2.43 21.51
C PHE A 685 3.17 2.91 22.95
N VAL A 686 2.40 3.94 23.30
CA VAL A 686 2.12 4.22 24.71
C VAL A 686 1.00 3.28 25.12
N THR A 687 1.32 2.32 25.97
CA THR A 687 0.36 1.32 26.46
C THR A 687 -0.43 1.88 27.64
N ILE A 688 -1.73 1.64 27.68
CA ILE A 688 -2.65 2.15 28.69
C ILE A 688 -3.36 0.93 29.28
N SER A 689 -2.91 0.51 30.46
CA SER A 689 -3.38 -0.73 31.08
C SER A 689 -4.24 -0.49 32.30
N THR A 690 -5.28 -1.30 32.43
CA THR A 690 -6.13 -1.44 33.61
C THR A 690 -6.24 -2.93 33.97
N PRO A 691 -6.83 -3.32 35.11
CA PRO A 691 -7.10 -4.73 35.37
C PRO A 691 -8.09 -5.41 34.40
N GLN A 692 -8.84 -4.64 33.61
CA GLN A 692 -9.92 -5.13 32.74
C GLN A 692 -9.62 -5.06 31.25
N GLU A 693 -8.80 -4.10 30.83
CA GLU A 693 -8.51 -3.82 29.42
C GLU A 693 -7.12 -3.21 29.24
N ASP A 694 -6.57 -3.42 28.04
CA ASP A 694 -5.33 -2.83 27.54
C ASP A 694 -5.65 -2.04 26.27
N LEU A 695 -5.30 -0.76 26.27
CA LEU A 695 -5.36 0.12 25.11
C LEU A 695 -3.95 0.57 24.73
N SER A 696 -3.81 1.15 23.55
CA SER A 696 -2.58 1.83 23.18
C SER A 696 -2.82 3.02 22.26
N ILE A 697 -1.90 3.97 22.29
CA ILE A 697 -1.80 5.03 21.28
C ILE A 697 -0.45 4.91 20.58
N PRO A 698 -0.41 4.76 19.24
CA PRO A 698 0.84 4.74 18.49
C PRO A 698 1.48 6.13 18.47
N TYR A 699 2.80 6.17 18.45
CA TYR A 699 3.57 7.39 18.21
C TYR A 699 4.63 7.15 17.14
N THR A 700 4.93 8.19 16.37
CA THR A 700 5.90 8.14 15.27
C THR A 700 6.91 9.26 15.40
N GLY A 701 8.10 9.06 14.86
CA GLY A 701 9.12 10.09 14.74
C GLY A 701 10.06 9.80 13.59
N ILE A 702 10.64 10.87 13.04
CA ILE A 702 11.64 10.80 11.98
C ILE A 702 12.95 11.36 12.53
N GLY A 703 14.03 10.58 12.51
CA GLY A 703 15.36 11.06 12.86
C GLY A 703 16.04 11.74 11.67
N GLY A 704 16.85 12.75 11.96
CA GLY A 704 17.45 13.63 10.95
C GLY A 704 16.52 14.76 10.52
N ALA A 705 17.11 15.79 9.94
CA ALA A 705 16.41 16.98 9.45
C ALA A 705 16.10 16.78 7.97
N LEU A 706 14.84 16.48 7.62
CA LEU A 706 14.48 16.12 6.24
C LEU A 706 14.70 17.27 5.26
N ASN A 707 14.59 18.52 5.74
CA ASN A 707 14.91 19.72 4.95
C ASN A 707 16.42 19.94 4.74
N LYS A 708 17.29 19.10 5.32
CA LYS A 708 18.74 19.14 5.10
C LYS A 708 19.26 18.00 4.23
N ILE A 709 18.45 16.97 3.98
CA ILE A 709 18.84 15.83 3.15
C ILE A 709 18.83 16.26 1.67
N PRO A 710 19.92 16.04 0.91
CA PRO A 710 19.92 16.25 -0.54
C PRO A 710 18.89 15.35 -1.22
N MET A 711 18.05 15.92 -2.06
CA MET A 711 17.02 15.17 -2.76
C MET A 711 17.52 14.56 -4.06
N ILE A 712 18.32 15.31 -4.82
CA ILE A 712 18.73 14.93 -6.17
C ILE A 712 20.03 14.12 -6.13
N ASP A 713 19.98 12.90 -6.68
CA ASP A 713 21.17 12.11 -7.01
C ASP A 713 21.86 12.74 -8.22
N ARG A 714 22.91 13.50 -7.95
CA ARG A 714 23.64 14.26 -8.98
C ARG A 714 24.47 13.36 -9.90
N GLN A 715 24.82 12.15 -9.46
CA GLN A 715 25.63 11.21 -10.23
C GLN A 715 24.78 10.40 -11.21
N ARG A 716 23.53 10.11 -10.84
CA ARG A 716 22.59 9.34 -11.67
C ARG A 716 21.64 10.21 -12.49
N SER A 717 21.50 11.49 -12.15
CA SER A 717 20.79 12.46 -12.99
C SER A 717 21.59 12.77 -14.26
N GLN A 718 20.93 12.73 -15.42
CA GLN A 718 21.59 12.65 -16.72
C GLN A 718 20.93 13.52 -17.79
N LEU A 719 21.76 14.07 -18.69
CA LEU A 719 21.30 14.58 -19.98
C LEU A 719 20.96 13.38 -20.87
N VAL A 720 19.80 13.40 -21.50
CA VAL A 720 19.34 12.33 -22.38
C VAL A 720 18.78 12.90 -23.68
N GLY A 721 18.55 12.05 -24.68
CA GLY A 721 17.61 12.34 -25.75
C GLY A 721 16.54 11.26 -25.83
N THR A 722 15.33 11.67 -26.19
CA THR A 722 14.15 10.80 -26.18
C THR A 722 13.13 11.17 -27.24
N ASP A 723 12.42 10.17 -27.73
CA ASP A 723 11.21 10.32 -28.56
C ASP A 723 9.91 10.15 -27.74
N GLY A 724 10.02 10.04 -26.41
CA GLY A 724 8.93 9.74 -25.49
C GLY A 724 8.86 8.26 -25.08
N GLU A 725 9.37 7.34 -25.91
CA GLU A 725 9.38 5.89 -25.64
C GLU A 725 10.79 5.37 -25.36
N ASN A 726 11.76 5.85 -26.13
CA ASN A 726 13.15 5.47 -26.10
C ASN A 726 13.99 6.56 -25.43
N VAL A 727 15.00 6.17 -24.66
CA VAL A 727 15.92 7.11 -24.02
C VAL A 727 17.36 6.72 -24.30
N GLU A 728 18.19 7.70 -24.67
CA GLU A 728 19.63 7.56 -24.88
C GLU A 728 20.39 8.57 -24.02
N ASN A 729 21.43 8.12 -23.32
CA ASN A 729 22.22 8.97 -22.43
C ASN A 729 23.29 9.75 -23.19
N PHE A 730 23.38 11.05 -22.92
CA PHE A 730 24.36 11.93 -23.55
C PHE A 730 25.28 12.59 -22.52
N LYS A 731 26.49 12.94 -22.97
CA LYS A 731 27.51 13.61 -22.15
C LYS A 731 27.48 15.12 -22.38
N GLU A 732 28.20 15.84 -21.51
CA GLU A 732 28.52 17.26 -21.67
C GLU A 732 28.90 17.61 -23.11
N GLY A 733 28.30 18.68 -23.62
CA GLY A 733 28.58 19.24 -24.93
C GLY A 733 27.90 18.55 -26.12
N HIS A 734 27.04 17.54 -25.89
CA HIS A 734 26.31 16.87 -26.98
C HIS A 734 25.53 17.86 -27.85
N GLU A 735 25.54 17.64 -29.17
CA GLU A 735 24.87 18.49 -30.14
C GLU A 735 23.60 17.82 -30.66
N PHE A 736 22.46 18.43 -30.36
CA PHE A 736 21.16 18.10 -30.92
C PHE A 736 20.99 18.89 -32.22
N ILE A 737 20.97 18.16 -33.34
CA ILE A 737 20.68 18.72 -34.66
C ILE A 737 19.21 18.45 -34.94
N CYS A 738 18.40 19.51 -35.02
CA CYS A 738 16.96 19.42 -35.11
C CYS A 738 16.41 20.23 -36.28
N THR A 739 15.23 19.88 -36.78
CA THR A 739 14.40 20.67 -37.68
C THR A 739 13.26 21.29 -36.89
N TYR A 740 12.95 22.56 -37.18
CA TYR A 740 11.79 23.25 -36.63
C TYR A 740 10.69 23.39 -37.69
N ASP A 741 9.42 23.11 -37.38
CA ASP A 741 8.27 23.40 -38.24
C ASP A 741 7.12 24.02 -37.42
N ASP A 742 6.89 25.33 -37.60
CA ASP A 742 5.86 26.09 -36.89
C ASP A 742 4.42 25.64 -37.17
N MET A 743 4.23 24.83 -38.22
CA MET A 743 2.91 24.29 -38.60
C MET A 743 2.68 22.87 -38.08
N ALA A 744 3.70 22.19 -37.56
CA ALA A 744 3.58 20.84 -37.07
C ALA A 744 2.98 20.80 -35.64
N PRO A 745 2.22 19.75 -35.27
CA PRO A 745 1.73 19.57 -33.90
C PRO A 745 2.87 19.51 -32.89
N PHE A 746 3.97 18.84 -33.26
CA PHE A 746 5.21 18.78 -32.52
C PHE A 746 6.29 19.47 -33.34
N PRO A 747 6.58 20.76 -33.08
CA PRO A 747 7.37 21.59 -33.98
C PRO A 747 8.86 21.27 -33.99
N VAL A 748 9.36 20.41 -33.09
CA VAL A 748 10.77 20.03 -33.01
C VAL A 748 10.95 18.56 -33.35
N SER A 749 11.84 18.27 -34.31
CA SER A 749 12.31 16.92 -34.61
C SER A 749 13.83 16.87 -34.70
N CYS A 750 14.48 16.01 -33.92
CA CYS A 750 15.92 15.85 -33.79
C CYS A 750 16.36 14.50 -34.34
N LEU A 751 16.48 14.41 -35.68
CA LEU A 751 16.88 13.19 -36.37
C LEU A 751 18.40 13.04 -36.32
N ARG A 752 18.94 12.13 -35.49
CA ARG A 752 20.23 11.45 -35.70
C ARG A 752 20.63 10.54 -34.53
N ASN A 753 20.32 9.26 -34.66
CA ASN A 753 21.26 8.21 -34.24
C ASN A 753 21.43 7.19 -35.37
N ARG A 754 22.32 6.20 -35.23
CA ARG A 754 22.52 5.12 -36.22
C ARG A 754 21.22 4.37 -36.58
N GLN A 755 20.18 4.52 -35.77
CA GLN A 755 18.86 3.89 -35.89
C GLN A 755 17.78 4.85 -36.43
N LYS A 756 18.13 6.09 -36.86
CA LYS A 756 17.22 7.12 -37.41
C LYS A 756 16.04 7.51 -36.49
N ARG A 757 16.26 7.57 -35.17
CA ARG A 757 15.24 8.00 -34.20
C ARG A 757 15.24 9.52 -33.98
N ASP A 758 14.08 10.05 -33.59
CA ASP A 758 13.83 11.47 -33.28
C ASP A 758 14.08 11.74 -31.79
N LEU A 759 15.35 11.88 -31.41
CA LEU A 759 15.74 12.01 -30.01
C LEU A 759 15.88 13.47 -29.61
N LYS A 760 14.83 14.02 -28.98
CA LYS A 760 14.76 15.39 -28.51
C LYS A 760 15.53 15.57 -27.19
N PRO A 761 16.13 16.74 -26.91
CA PRO A 761 16.90 16.96 -25.70
C PRO A 761 16.02 16.83 -24.45
N GLY A 762 16.46 15.98 -23.53
CA GLY A 762 15.78 15.72 -22.27
C GLY A 762 16.74 15.55 -21.10
N VAL A 763 16.15 15.33 -19.95
CA VAL A 763 16.83 15.09 -18.67
C VAL A 763 16.13 13.96 -17.94
N ILE A 764 16.93 13.06 -17.35
CA ILE A 764 16.46 12.15 -16.32
C ILE A 764 16.92 12.68 -14.97
N ILE A 765 15.98 12.82 -14.03
CA ILE A 765 16.25 13.18 -12.64
C ILE A 765 16.00 11.96 -11.77
N GLN A 766 16.87 11.81 -10.78
CA GLN A 766 16.83 10.76 -9.78
C GLN A 766 16.71 11.45 -8.42
N ALA A 767 15.61 11.24 -7.69
CA ALA A 767 15.44 11.76 -6.34
C ALA A 767 14.99 10.68 -5.35
N GLY A 768 15.58 10.71 -4.16
CA GLY A 768 15.38 9.66 -3.14
C GLY A 768 14.17 9.85 -2.24
N LEU A 769 13.69 11.08 -2.09
CA LEU A 769 12.54 11.42 -1.26
C LEU A 769 11.41 12.06 -2.11
N PRO A 770 10.15 11.91 -1.70
CA PRO A 770 9.03 12.61 -2.33
C PRO A 770 9.19 14.13 -2.23
N THR A 771 8.79 14.85 -3.27
CA THR A 771 8.73 16.32 -3.23
C THR A 771 7.32 16.84 -3.48
N ARG A 772 6.99 17.96 -2.86
CA ARG A 772 5.76 18.73 -3.13
C ARG A 772 5.89 19.55 -4.41
N ARG A 773 7.12 19.89 -4.84
CA ARG A 773 7.34 20.74 -6.00
C ARG A 773 8.70 20.52 -6.67
N ALA A 774 8.68 20.48 -7.99
CA ALA A 774 9.87 20.46 -8.83
C ALA A 774 9.78 21.53 -9.92
N ARG A 775 10.92 22.05 -10.35
CA ARG A 775 11.06 22.99 -11.47
C ARG A 775 12.09 22.43 -12.43
N PHE A 776 11.69 22.30 -13.70
CA PHE A 776 12.58 21.91 -14.79
C PHE A 776 12.78 23.11 -15.70
N GLU A 777 14.01 23.57 -15.82
CA GLU A 777 14.33 24.80 -16.54
C GLU A 777 15.44 24.56 -17.55
N ILE A 778 15.37 25.27 -18.68
CA ILE A 778 16.45 25.36 -19.65
C ILE A 778 17.06 26.75 -19.53
N TRP A 779 18.36 26.81 -19.32
CA TRP A 779 19.13 28.04 -19.19
C TRP A 779 20.04 28.21 -20.41
N SER A 780 20.08 29.44 -20.95
CA SER A 780 21.01 29.78 -22.02
C SER A 780 22.40 30.06 -21.43
N MET A 781 23.42 29.45 -22.01
CA MET A 781 24.81 29.66 -21.62
C MET A 781 25.41 30.94 -22.23
N GLN A 782 24.66 31.67 -23.07
CA GLN A 782 25.12 32.96 -23.60
C GLN A 782 24.97 34.08 -22.55
N ASN A 783 23.90 34.06 -21.77
CA ASN A 783 23.58 35.09 -20.78
C ASN A 783 23.41 34.56 -19.35
N HIS A 784 23.59 33.25 -19.14
CA HIS A 784 23.38 32.57 -17.86
C HIS A 784 21.98 32.82 -17.26
N GLN A 785 20.96 32.91 -18.12
CA GLN A 785 19.58 33.15 -17.70
C GLN A 785 18.67 32.00 -18.10
N ARG A 786 17.64 31.78 -17.27
CA ARG A 786 16.51 30.93 -17.61
C ARG A 786 15.84 31.43 -18.88
N VAL A 787 15.79 30.58 -19.90
CA VAL A 787 15.06 30.87 -21.14
C VAL A 787 13.72 30.18 -21.16
N LEU A 788 13.57 29.00 -20.56
CA LEU A 788 12.33 28.23 -20.58
C LEU A 788 12.15 27.50 -19.26
N THR A 789 10.92 27.46 -18.76
CA THR A 789 10.48 26.49 -17.75
C THR A 789 9.72 25.43 -18.52
N VAL A 790 10.21 24.19 -18.46
CA VAL A 790 9.54 23.05 -19.09
C VAL A 790 8.56 22.51 -18.08
N ALA A 791 7.28 22.79 -18.32
CA ALA A 791 6.22 22.05 -17.69
C ALA A 791 6.30 20.59 -18.17
N PRO A 792 6.02 19.61 -17.31
CA PRO A 792 5.76 18.25 -17.77
C PRO A 792 4.75 18.29 -18.92
N ALA A 793 4.99 17.55 -20.01
CA ALA A 793 4.04 17.40 -21.11
C ALA A 793 2.66 16.84 -20.67
N GLN A 794 2.52 16.49 -19.38
CA GLN A 794 1.28 16.25 -18.66
C GLN A 794 1.20 17.14 -17.41
N GLU A 795 0.86 18.42 -17.55
CA GLU A 795 0.23 19.16 -16.46
C GLU A 795 -1.27 18.86 -16.46
N ALA A 796 -1.73 17.96 -15.58
CA ALA A 796 -3.04 18.06 -14.90
C ALA A 796 -3.32 16.81 -14.05
N GLU A 797 -2.53 16.56 -13.03
CA GLU A 797 -3.00 15.92 -11.79
C GLU A 797 -1.91 16.20 -10.75
N ALA A 798 -2.30 16.61 -9.56
CA ALA A 798 -1.41 17.03 -8.49
C ALA A 798 -0.66 15.82 -7.87
N ARG A 799 0.05 15.06 -8.71
CA ARG A 799 0.90 13.96 -8.28
C ARG A 799 2.10 14.56 -7.53
N PRO A 800 2.38 14.12 -6.30
CA PRO A 800 3.70 14.28 -5.71
C PRO A 800 4.73 13.78 -6.70
N TYR A 801 5.78 14.55 -6.92
CA TYR A 801 6.83 14.04 -7.78
C TYR A 801 7.65 13.01 -6.99
N MET A 802 7.33 11.74 -7.21
CA MET A 802 8.25 10.64 -6.98
C MET A 802 9.27 10.70 -8.13
N LEU A 803 10.27 11.57 -8.03
CA LEU A 803 11.25 11.81 -9.10
C LEU A 803 12.30 10.69 -9.22
N ASP A 804 11.97 9.46 -8.87
CA ASP A 804 12.83 8.30 -9.13
C ASP A 804 12.71 7.97 -10.62
N ASN A 805 13.77 8.25 -11.38
CA ASN A 805 13.83 8.10 -12.83
C ASN A 805 12.83 8.96 -13.63
N ALA A 806 12.59 10.20 -13.19
CA ALA A 806 11.70 11.13 -13.87
C ALA A 806 12.32 11.66 -15.17
N LEU A 807 11.68 11.37 -16.30
CA LEU A 807 12.05 11.86 -17.62
C LEU A 807 11.32 13.17 -17.94
N MET A 808 12.07 14.17 -18.39
CA MET A 808 11.56 15.42 -18.95
C MET A 808 12.26 15.71 -20.27
N TYR A 809 11.55 16.23 -21.26
CA TYR A 809 12.18 16.61 -22.52
C TYR A 809 11.48 17.80 -23.18
N TRP A 810 12.18 18.46 -24.09
CA TRP A 810 11.67 19.62 -24.81
C TRP A 810 11.27 19.25 -26.24
N GLU A 811 9.99 19.43 -26.56
CA GLU A 811 9.42 19.10 -27.88
C GLU A 811 8.71 20.26 -28.60
N GLY A 812 8.62 21.42 -27.94
CA GLY A 812 8.07 22.65 -28.51
C GLY A 812 6.55 22.74 -28.67
N ASP A 813 5.77 21.78 -28.18
CA ASP A 813 4.28 21.76 -28.25
C ASP A 813 3.60 22.80 -27.30
N ALA A 814 2.27 22.83 -27.27
CA ALA A 814 1.35 23.84 -26.77
C ALA A 814 1.56 24.31 -25.32
N ASP A 815 2.02 23.42 -24.45
CA ASP A 815 2.33 23.70 -23.06
C ASP A 815 3.81 24.10 -22.85
N ASN A 816 4.65 23.98 -23.89
CA ASN A 816 6.10 24.17 -23.88
C ASN A 816 6.60 25.12 -25.00
N ARG A 817 5.72 26.02 -25.48
CA ARG A 817 5.78 26.81 -26.73
C ARG A 817 6.94 27.80 -26.95
N LYS A 818 8.03 27.74 -26.20
CA LYS A 818 9.15 28.67 -26.46
C LYS A 818 10.09 28.07 -27.49
N PHE A 819 10.13 28.70 -28.66
CA PHE A 819 11.23 28.54 -29.61
C PHE A 819 12.56 28.81 -28.91
N LEU A 820 13.49 27.86 -29.01
CA LEU A 820 14.86 28.02 -28.53
C LEU A 820 15.76 28.34 -29.74
N PRO A 821 16.44 29.50 -29.76
CA PRO A 821 17.44 29.80 -30.79
C PRO A 821 18.56 28.76 -30.84
N ALA A 822 19.26 28.64 -31.96
CA ALA A 822 20.50 27.84 -31.99
C ALA A 822 21.48 28.38 -30.95
N GLY A 823 22.09 27.50 -30.16
CA GLY A 823 22.86 27.96 -29.00
C GLY A 823 23.32 26.85 -28.07
N LYS A 824 23.98 27.27 -26.98
CA LYS A 824 24.40 26.38 -25.89
C LYS A 824 23.45 26.53 -24.71
N TYR A 825 22.99 25.41 -24.19
CA TYR A 825 21.98 25.33 -23.14
C TYR A 825 22.41 24.37 -22.04
N LYS A 826 21.73 24.41 -20.91
CA LYS A 826 21.77 23.35 -19.90
C LYS A 826 20.41 23.19 -19.24
N TRP A 827 20.16 22.00 -18.72
CA TRP A 827 19.05 21.78 -17.80
C TRP A 827 19.44 22.27 -16.40
N VAL A 828 18.52 22.98 -15.75
CA VAL A 828 18.59 23.35 -14.33
C VAL A 828 17.33 22.81 -13.69
N VAL A 829 17.49 21.89 -12.75
CA VAL A 829 16.37 21.26 -12.05
C VAL A 829 16.44 21.62 -10.59
N SER A 830 15.35 22.15 -10.05
CA SER A 830 15.23 22.47 -8.63
C SER A 830 14.09 21.68 -8.01
N VAL A 831 14.37 20.96 -6.93
CA VAL A 831 13.42 20.12 -6.20
C VAL A 831 13.27 20.68 -4.79
N LEU A 832 12.03 20.91 -4.34
CA LEU A 832 11.77 21.41 -3.00
C LEU A 832 11.97 20.29 -1.98
N LYS A 833 12.84 20.52 -0.99
CA LYS A 833 13.12 19.57 0.09
C LYS A 833 11.86 19.24 0.89
N MET A 834 11.80 18.04 1.48
CA MET A 834 10.70 17.69 2.38
C MET A 834 10.60 18.72 3.53
N PHE A 835 9.39 19.21 3.80
CA PHE A 835 9.09 20.33 4.70
C PHE A 835 9.71 21.68 4.35
N GLY A 836 10.36 21.78 3.18
CA GLY A 836 10.87 23.03 2.66
C GLY A 836 9.75 24.01 2.27
N LYS A 837 10.06 25.29 2.36
CA LYS A 837 9.18 26.40 1.97
C LYS A 837 9.60 26.96 0.62
N GLU A 838 8.64 27.15 -0.28
CA GLU A 838 8.94 27.58 -1.66
C GLU A 838 9.64 28.94 -1.73
N GLU A 839 9.32 29.83 -0.79
CA GLU A 839 9.87 31.17 -0.67
C GLU A 839 11.30 31.21 -0.10
N VAL A 840 11.79 30.10 0.47
CA VAL A 840 13.13 30.00 1.06
C VAL A 840 14.08 29.36 0.06
N ALA A 841 15.11 30.09 -0.38
CA ALA A 841 16.00 29.62 -1.44
C ALA A 841 16.80 28.37 -1.04
N GLU A 842 17.18 28.27 0.23
CA GLU A 842 17.97 27.17 0.81
C GLU A 842 17.19 25.85 0.90
N ASP A 843 15.86 25.92 0.85
CA ASP A 843 14.96 24.76 0.88
C ASP A 843 14.83 24.09 -0.50
N TRP A 844 15.37 24.70 -1.55
CA TRP A 844 15.45 24.09 -2.88
C TRP A 844 16.78 23.36 -3.08
N ASP A 845 16.72 22.07 -3.39
CA ASP A 845 17.87 21.33 -3.90
C ASP A 845 17.96 21.51 -5.42
N THR A 846 19.03 22.15 -5.91
CA THR A 846 19.21 22.47 -7.34
C THR A 846 20.36 21.69 -7.96
N TRP A 847 20.05 21.02 -9.07
CA TRP A 847 21.01 20.34 -9.94
C TRP A 847 21.20 21.12 -11.23
N TYR A 848 22.47 21.30 -11.57
CA TYR A 848 22.93 22.02 -12.75
C TYR A 848 23.45 20.99 -13.74
N GLY A 849 22.60 20.57 -14.68
CA GLY A 849 22.91 19.51 -15.61
C GLY A 849 24.02 19.84 -16.62
N PRO A 850 24.46 18.82 -17.38
CA PRO A 850 25.46 19.00 -18.43
C PRO A 850 25.03 20.04 -19.46
N THR A 851 25.99 20.79 -20.03
CA THR A 851 25.68 21.66 -21.17
C THR A 851 25.45 20.84 -22.44
N TRP A 852 24.62 21.36 -23.35
CA TRP A 852 24.32 20.77 -24.65
C TRP A 852 24.15 21.88 -25.69
N ARG A 853 24.26 21.53 -26.97
CA ARG A 853 24.13 22.46 -28.09
C ARG A 853 22.89 22.13 -28.91
N LEU A 854 22.16 23.16 -29.31
CA LEU A 854 21.07 23.08 -30.28
C LEU A 854 21.51 23.70 -31.60
N THR A 855 21.39 22.94 -32.68
CA THR A 855 21.65 23.39 -34.04
C THR A 855 20.42 23.11 -34.90
N TRP A 856 19.93 24.12 -35.61
CA TRP A 856 18.80 23.97 -36.53
C TRP A 856 19.30 23.57 -37.92
N ASP A 857 18.71 22.52 -38.50
CA ASP A 857 19.01 22.05 -39.85
C ASP A 857 18.41 22.98 -40.92
N VAL A 858 18.95 22.93 -42.13
CA VAL A 858 18.64 23.80 -43.27
C VAL A 858 17.16 23.73 -43.70
N GLY A 859 16.49 22.60 -43.41
CA GLY A 859 15.07 22.40 -43.68
C GLY A 859 14.10 23.03 -42.66
N SER A 860 14.60 23.76 -41.66
CA SER A 860 13.77 24.37 -40.62
C SER A 860 12.95 25.55 -41.14
N ARG A 861 11.67 25.62 -40.76
CA ARG A 861 10.75 26.72 -41.01
C ARG A 861 10.42 27.42 -39.69
N PHE A 862 11.09 28.54 -39.44
CA PHE A 862 10.95 29.33 -38.22
C PHE A 862 9.67 30.18 -38.22
N PRO A 863 9.08 30.47 -37.05
CA PRO A 863 8.01 31.45 -36.96
C PRO A 863 8.56 32.83 -37.39
N PRO A 864 7.72 33.69 -38.01
CA PRO A 864 8.14 35.03 -38.36
C PRO A 864 8.63 35.76 -37.10
N GLU A 865 9.80 36.44 -37.19
CA GLU A 865 10.32 37.24 -36.08
C GLU A 865 9.23 38.20 -35.59
N GLU A 866 8.84 38.11 -34.31
CA GLU A 866 8.05 39.17 -33.72
C GLU A 866 8.88 40.46 -33.83
N PRO A 867 8.40 41.51 -34.51
CA PRO A 867 9.12 42.76 -34.58
C PRO A 867 9.32 43.26 -33.16
N SER A 868 10.57 43.59 -32.81
CA SER A 868 10.92 44.19 -31.53
C SER A 868 10.06 45.45 -31.27
N VAL A 869 8.95 45.26 -30.56
CA VAL A 869 8.13 46.39 -30.11
C VAL A 869 8.87 47.00 -28.93
N SER A 870 9.77 47.94 -29.24
CA SER A 870 10.17 48.99 -28.32
C SER A 870 8.95 49.84 -27.96
N ARG A 871 8.09 49.34 -27.07
CA ARG A 871 7.05 50.16 -26.45
C ARG A 871 7.71 50.98 -25.36
N PRO A 872 7.80 52.32 -25.47
CA PRO A 872 8.22 53.14 -24.34
C PRO A 872 7.22 52.95 -23.21
N ALA A 873 7.73 52.80 -21.99
CA ALA A 873 6.96 52.61 -20.78
C ALA A 873 5.87 53.68 -20.65
N LYS A 874 4.60 53.32 -20.90
CA LYS A 874 3.48 54.12 -20.42
C LYS A 874 3.33 53.85 -18.93
N LYS A 875 3.67 54.85 -18.12
CA LYS A 875 3.31 54.94 -16.71
C LYS A 875 1.80 54.75 -16.58
N CYS A 876 1.35 53.62 -16.06
CA CYS A 876 0.00 53.50 -15.52
C CYS A 876 -0.05 54.33 -14.24
N ARG A 877 -0.79 55.44 -14.27
CA ARG A 877 -1.27 56.11 -13.06
C ARG A 877 -2.38 55.26 -12.48
N VAL A 878 -2.20 54.87 -11.23
CA VAL A 878 -3.23 54.29 -10.36
C VAL A 878 -4.41 55.26 -10.28
N ARG A 879 -5.62 54.72 -10.45
CA ARG A 879 -6.86 55.28 -9.90
C ARG A 879 -7.69 54.14 -9.34
#